data_AF-A0A7S3ASU1-F1
#
_entry.id   AF-A0A7S3ASU1-F1
#
_cell.length_a   1.000
_cell.length_b   1.000
_cell.length_c   1.000
_cell.angle_alpha   90.00
_cell.angle_beta   90.00
_cell.angle_gamma   90.00
#
_symmetry.space_group_name_H-M   'P 1'
#
loop_
_entity.id
_entity.type
_entity.pdbx_description
1 polymer ?
#
loop_
_entity_poly.entity_id
_entity_poly.type
_entity_poly.pdbx_seq_one_letter_code
_entity_poly.pdbx_strand_id
1 'polypeptide(L)'
;MAVWSRMEIQDIYMWPTWEAEVFEILNGDTFKELRKIFLAYTRSISEDSAADALEMSMDEFHDFVVDVGLETKKYKFDVMCNQFIKANATNTAAVREAHKQGRRDAESHGNDEEEFRKVAVARVRGSDDGREVKKDQELVLYEFLNMMVRIAFWRSNPSFGLFGNKDEPVAVPLALRTMLNDIVMPNAKRENSAEFRDNEMKDPAVLAVLDEYKPKLLAWYKKKTSDDSEEQHMSDKLGFDEWLRVLDRQDLVGVWEVEQLSEITGDMSTKGNVKCRLSIVTAKAAFMDSQTETVTAAQAAQGADQTVLDFEEWLECLSRLGVSKYSAVKQMSKASAIKGFLQNFFGEADEQQVLREGTYIRATRFDWANESKPLERESAEQHTAWLDTWKQLQLSGLYGFPTWEREVHDLLHVQFSELASIFRSYCRSVGERASDALVMVMEEFQDFVVDCMLETNSGEPYTFEDMKKQFSTANKSGKGLAGPAADAQLVLHEFLNVLVRVSFWRLNPEFGELTMEHQDSLLPVPQSLEKMLNGNVLPNAHRDDAVEFRETVMADAAVLGVLDANRERLQAWYDKVPLDEMGKVGTAQWVQMLKSLNVLGTFTCLQGSDVVGDDRTGTEFKCRLSEPQAKLAFVNSQKESVAGAAASVDVSLDFDEMLECIARCGVDKYRAVQDISPADAIEGFINNLLGLKSADEVVIDATRIVFDRATLDDADAEWMAVWSRMEIQDIYMWPTWEAEVFEILNGDTFKELRKIFLAYTRSISEDSAADALEMSMDEFHDFVVDVGLETKKYKFDVMCNQFIKANA
;
A
#
# COMPACT_ATOMS: atom_id res chain seq x y z
N MET A 1 49.52 21.72 -9.55
CA MET A 1 50.27 21.74 -10.83
C MET A 1 50.89 20.39 -11.19
N ALA A 2 51.79 19.81 -10.40
CA ALA A 2 52.47 18.55 -10.74
C ALA A 2 51.52 17.34 -10.94
N VAL A 3 50.42 17.27 -10.17
CA VAL A 3 49.38 16.24 -10.29
C VAL A 3 48.53 16.47 -11.55
N TRP A 4 48.04 17.69 -11.76
CA TRP A 4 47.22 18.06 -12.92
C TRP A 4 47.91 17.80 -14.26
N SER A 5 49.20 18.11 -14.39
CA SER A 5 49.96 17.88 -15.62
C SER A 5 50.11 16.40 -16.01
N ARG A 6 49.79 15.49 -15.09
CA ARG A 6 49.83 14.02 -15.28
C ARG A 6 48.43 13.42 -15.47
N MET A 7 47.38 14.24 -15.42
CA MET A 7 46.01 13.78 -15.63
C MET A 7 45.74 13.57 -17.13
N GLU A 8 45.14 12.43 -17.47
CA GLU A 8 44.78 12.05 -18.83
C GLU A 8 43.26 11.94 -18.95
N ILE A 9 42.65 13.08 -19.29
CA ILE A 9 41.19 13.27 -19.39
C ILE A 9 40.77 13.92 -20.73
N GLN A 10 41.71 14.05 -21.67
CA GLN A 10 41.49 14.75 -22.94
C GLN A 10 40.56 14.00 -23.90
N ASP A 11 40.30 12.72 -23.64
CA ASP A 11 39.39 11.85 -24.40
C ASP A 11 37.92 11.97 -23.97
N ILE A 12 37.61 12.74 -22.91
CA ILE A 12 36.25 12.94 -22.43
C ILE A 12 35.53 13.98 -23.32
N TYR A 13 34.23 13.77 -23.55
CA TYR A 13 33.39 14.55 -24.44
C TYR A 13 33.53 16.07 -24.23
N MET A 14 33.69 16.82 -25.33
CA MET A 14 33.87 18.29 -25.40
C MET A 14 35.18 18.86 -24.82
N TRP A 15 36.20 18.06 -24.54
CA TRP A 15 37.53 18.61 -24.25
C TRP A 15 38.06 19.49 -25.42
N PRO A 16 38.73 20.63 -25.18
CA PRO A 16 39.14 21.23 -23.89
C PRO A 16 38.16 22.28 -23.33
N THR A 17 36.91 22.34 -23.80
CA THR A 17 36.00 23.46 -23.51
C THR A 17 35.69 23.67 -22.02
N TRP A 18 35.83 22.63 -21.20
CA TRP A 18 35.57 22.63 -19.76
C TRP A 18 36.83 22.47 -18.89
N GLU A 19 38.02 22.39 -19.50
CA GLU A 19 39.30 22.10 -18.82
C GLU A 19 39.55 23.02 -17.62
N ALA A 20 39.40 24.33 -17.83
CA ALA A 20 39.65 25.34 -16.81
C ALA A 20 38.70 25.21 -15.62
N GLU A 21 37.43 24.86 -15.84
CA GLU A 21 36.46 24.73 -14.76
C GLU A 21 36.70 23.45 -13.94
N VAL A 22 37.08 22.34 -14.57
CA VAL A 22 37.46 21.11 -13.85
C VAL A 22 38.74 21.30 -13.05
N PHE A 23 39.70 22.08 -13.57
CA PHE A 23 40.90 22.45 -12.81
C PHE A 23 40.53 23.19 -11.53
N GLU A 24 39.69 24.21 -11.62
CA GLU A 24 39.25 24.99 -10.45
C GLU A 24 38.47 24.13 -9.44
N ILE A 25 37.60 23.22 -9.91
CA ILE A 25 36.87 22.28 -9.02
C ILE A 25 37.84 21.41 -8.23
N LEU A 26 38.87 20.85 -8.88
CA LEU A 26 39.81 19.91 -8.26
C LEU A 26 40.97 20.58 -7.52
N ASN A 27 41.11 21.90 -7.58
CA ASN A 27 42.20 22.65 -6.94
C ASN A 27 41.83 23.09 -5.50
N GLY A 28 42.78 23.68 -4.78
CA GLY A 28 42.54 24.30 -3.47
C GLY A 28 42.19 23.29 -2.37
N ASP A 29 41.10 23.53 -1.64
CA ASP A 29 40.68 22.68 -0.52
C ASP A 29 40.08 21.35 -0.98
N THR A 30 39.40 21.30 -2.13
CA THR A 30 38.92 20.05 -2.74
C THR A 30 40.07 19.07 -2.97
N PHE A 31 41.22 19.55 -3.46
CA PHE A 31 42.42 18.73 -3.65
C PHE A 31 42.91 18.12 -2.33
N LYS A 32 42.95 18.92 -1.26
CA LYS A 32 43.40 18.47 0.06
C LYS A 32 42.47 17.39 0.61
N GLU A 33 41.15 17.58 0.46
CA GLU A 33 40.15 16.62 0.91
C GLU A 33 40.20 15.32 0.09
N LEU A 34 40.27 15.40 -1.24
CA LEU A 34 40.42 14.20 -2.09
C LEU A 34 41.71 13.44 -1.81
N ARG A 35 42.80 14.15 -1.46
CA ARG A 35 44.03 13.50 -1.00
C ARG A 35 43.80 12.76 0.33
N LYS A 36 43.13 13.35 1.32
CA LYS A 36 42.82 12.66 2.58
C LYS A 36 41.94 11.43 2.35
N ILE A 37 40.96 11.52 1.46
CA ILE A 37 40.11 10.40 1.07
C ILE A 37 40.96 9.30 0.44
N PHE A 38 41.77 9.63 -0.58
CA PHE A 38 42.67 8.66 -1.21
C PHE A 38 43.55 7.95 -0.17
N LEU A 39 44.21 8.72 0.71
CA LEU A 39 45.03 8.17 1.79
C LEU A 39 44.27 7.26 2.75
N ALA A 40 42.98 7.52 3.02
CA ALA A 40 42.16 6.69 3.91
C ALA A 40 41.89 5.30 3.30
N TYR A 41 41.89 5.19 1.97
CA TYR A 41 41.63 3.94 1.26
C TYR A 41 42.90 3.20 0.80
N THR A 42 44.08 3.82 0.78
CA THR A 42 45.34 3.21 0.27
C THR A 42 46.37 2.85 1.34
N ARG A 43 46.01 2.80 2.62
CA ARG A 43 46.93 2.48 3.74
C ARG A 43 47.17 0.98 3.93
N SER A 44 46.94 0.15 2.91
CA SER A 44 47.34 -1.26 2.96
C SER A 44 48.86 -1.41 2.77
N ILE A 45 49.46 -2.33 3.51
CA ILE A 45 50.89 -2.66 3.42
C ILE A 45 51.18 -3.13 2.00
N SER A 46 51.97 -2.39 1.23
CA SER A 46 52.65 -2.95 0.06
C SER A 46 53.74 -3.89 0.56
N GLU A 47 53.82 -5.11 0.02
CA GLU A 47 54.84 -6.10 0.39
C GLU A 47 56.28 -5.63 0.09
N ASP A 48 56.45 -4.52 -0.65
CA ASP A 48 57.75 -3.91 -0.93
C ASP A 48 57.77 -2.42 -0.49
N SER A 49 58.75 -2.08 0.34
CA SER A 49 58.96 -0.75 0.94
C SER A 49 59.33 0.35 -0.06
N ALA A 50 58.69 1.53 0.02
CA ALA A 50 59.33 2.85 0.10
C ALA A 50 58.26 3.97 0.11
N ALA A 51 58.49 4.98 0.94
CA ALA A 51 57.54 5.98 1.42
C ALA A 51 57.01 7.03 0.41
N ASP A 52 56.85 6.72 -0.89
CA ASP A 52 56.35 7.71 -1.87
C ASP A 52 55.42 7.17 -2.99
N ALA A 53 54.91 5.93 -2.89
CA ALA A 53 53.86 5.43 -3.77
C ALA A 53 52.77 4.72 -2.96
N LEU A 54 51.78 5.47 -2.47
CA LEU A 54 50.52 4.88 -2.02
C LEU A 54 49.69 4.60 -3.26
N GLU A 55 49.46 3.32 -3.55
CA GLU A 55 48.71 2.85 -4.71
C GLU A 55 47.37 2.24 -4.22
N MET A 56 46.28 2.49 -4.96
CA MET A 56 44.93 1.99 -4.64
C MET A 56 44.65 0.75 -5.47
N SER A 57 44.52 -0.39 -4.82
CA SER A 57 44.08 -1.65 -5.44
C SER A 57 42.62 -1.61 -5.88
N MET A 58 42.22 -2.58 -6.72
CA MET A 58 40.83 -2.72 -7.18
C MET A 58 39.84 -2.96 -6.04
N ASP A 59 40.26 -3.70 -5.01
CA ASP A 59 39.45 -4.01 -3.83
C ASP A 59 39.26 -2.77 -2.93
N GLU A 60 40.32 -1.97 -2.74
CA GLU A 60 40.22 -0.69 -2.03
C GLU A 60 39.33 0.30 -2.78
N PHE A 61 39.39 0.30 -4.11
CA PHE A 61 38.49 1.11 -4.93
C PHE A 61 37.03 0.62 -4.84
N HIS A 62 36.79 -0.69 -4.76
CA HIS A 62 35.46 -1.25 -4.52
C HIS A 62 34.91 -0.81 -3.17
N ASP A 63 35.73 -0.86 -2.12
CA ASP A 63 35.35 -0.38 -0.80
C ASP A 63 34.99 1.11 -0.83
N PHE A 64 35.78 1.94 -1.52
CA PHE A 64 35.42 3.34 -1.76
C PHE A 64 34.06 3.47 -2.44
N VAL A 65 33.82 2.78 -3.57
CA VAL A 65 32.56 2.85 -4.33
C VAL A 65 31.34 2.50 -3.47
N VAL A 66 31.45 1.46 -2.64
CA VAL A 66 30.38 1.01 -1.76
C VAL A 66 30.15 1.99 -0.62
N ASP A 67 31.20 2.43 0.06
CA ASP A 67 31.11 3.37 1.18
C ASP A 67 30.45 4.69 0.76
N VAL A 68 30.83 5.23 -0.40
CA VAL A 68 30.26 6.50 -0.87
C VAL A 68 28.91 6.38 -1.56
N GLY A 69 28.49 5.16 -1.91
CA GLY A 69 27.23 4.92 -2.65
C GLY A 69 27.28 5.39 -4.10
N LEU A 70 28.39 5.12 -4.81
CA LEU A 70 28.57 5.60 -6.19
C LEU A 70 27.69 4.88 -7.22
N GLU A 71 27.30 3.64 -6.96
CA GLU A 71 26.47 2.85 -7.86
C GLU A 71 25.06 3.44 -8.03
N THR A 72 24.50 3.28 -9.23
CA THR A 72 23.09 3.57 -9.52
C THR A 72 22.41 2.34 -10.08
N LYS A 73 21.11 2.42 -10.39
CA LYS A 73 20.41 1.35 -11.11
C LYS A 73 21.02 1.08 -12.50
N LYS A 74 21.59 2.10 -13.14
CA LYS A 74 22.09 2.06 -14.53
C LYS A 74 23.63 2.11 -14.67
N TYR A 75 24.35 2.38 -13.59
CA TYR A 75 25.81 2.50 -13.58
C TYR A 75 26.35 1.72 -12.38
N LYS A 76 26.83 0.50 -12.64
CA LYS A 76 27.27 -0.49 -11.66
C LYS A 76 28.78 -0.57 -11.55
N PHE A 77 29.28 -1.19 -10.49
CA PHE A 77 30.71 -1.36 -10.23
C PHE A 77 31.46 -2.00 -11.42
N ASP A 78 30.87 -3.00 -12.08
CA ASP A 78 31.43 -3.64 -13.29
C ASP A 78 31.78 -2.63 -14.40
N VAL A 79 30.98 -1.58 -14.54
CA VAL A 79 31.23 -0.51 -15.53
C VAL A 79 32.34 0.43 -15.06
N MET A 80 32.47 0.66 -13.75
CA MET A 80 33.55 1.45 -13.15
C MET A 80 34.90 0.73 -13.24
N CYS A 81 34.94 -0.60 -13.15
CA CYS A 81 36.16 -1.40 -13.36
C CYS A 81 36.82 -1.10 -14.72
N ASN A 82 36.02 -0.91 -15.77
CA ASN A 82 36.56 -0.54 -17.09
C ASN A 82 37.24 0.84 -17.08
N GLN A 83 36.77 1.78 -16.26
CA GLN A 83 37.42 3.08 -16.10
C GLN A 83 38.71 2.92 -15.30
N PHE A 84 38.69 2.09 -14.25
CA PHE A 84 39.87 1.80 -13.42
C PHE A 84 41.02 1.23 -14.26
N ILE A 85 40.73 0.24 -15.11
CA ILE A 85 41.68 -0.35 -16.05
C ILE A 85 42.23 0.72 -17.01
N LYS A 86 41.36 1.60 -17.55
CA LYS A 86 41.78 2.68 -18.48
C LYS A 86 42.67 3.72 -17.82
N ALA A 87 42.39 4.08 -16.56
CA ALA A 87 43.19 5.03 -15.80
C ALA A 87 44.57 4.47 -15.44
N ASN A 88 44.72 3.13 -15.34
CA ASN A 88 45.99 2.44 -15.12
C ASN A 88 46.80 2.22 -16.41
N ALA A 89 46.13 1.99 -17.56
CA ALA A 89 46.75 1.60 -18.83
C ALA A 89 47.67 2.66 -19.48
N THR A 90 47.66 3.90 -18.99
CA THR A 90 48.41 5.05 -19.51
C THR A 90 49.87 5.09 -19.05
N ASN A 91 50.30 4.17 -18.20
CA ASN A 91 51.68 4.07 -17.73
C ASN A 91 52.58 3.39 -18.81
N THR A 92 53.37 4.17 -19.56
CA THR A 92 54.41 3.59 -20.45
C THR A 92 55.40 2.76 -19.65
N ALA A 93 55.79 1.59 -20.16
CA ALA A 93 56.78 0.71 -19.53
C ALA A 93 58.08 1.44 -19.11
N ALA A 94 58.43 2.53 -19.79
CA ALA A 94 59.57 3.40 -19.47
C ALA A 94 59.46 4.13 -18.12
N VAL A 95 58.26 4.53 -17.68
CA VAL A 95 58.06 5.18 -16.37
C VAL A 95 58.14 4.13 -15.26
N ARG A 96 57.59 2.93 -15.47
CA ARG A 96 57.79 1.79 -14.55
C ARG A 96 59.26 1.38 -14.43
N GLU A 97 60.02 1.35 -15.52
CA GLU A 97 61.46 1.07 -15.52
C GLU A 97 62.25 2.16 -14.76
N ALA A 98 61.86 3.43 -14.91
CA ALA A 98 62.46 4.55 -14.18
C ALA A 98 62.16 4.50 -12.66
N HIS A 99 60.94 4.10 -12.27
CA HIS A 99 60.59 3.82 -10.88
C HIS A 99 61.33 2.59 -10.33
N LYS A 100 61.65 1.59 -11.16
CA LYS A 100 62.46 0.42 -10.79
C LYS A 100 63.96 0.73 -10.68
N GLN A 101 64.48 1.61 -11.54
CA GLN A 101 65.87 2.08 -11.51
C GLN A 101 66.13 3.05 -10.36
N GLY A 102 65.15 3.87 -9.98
CA GLY A 102 65.22 4.72 -8.78
C GLY A 102 65.23 3.95 -7.46
N ARG A 103 64.93 2.64 -7.47
CA ARG A 103 64.97 1.72 -6.32
C ARG A 103 66.29 0.95 -6.19
N ARG A 104 67.28 1.14 -7.08
CA ARG A 104 68.59 0.46 -6.97
C ARG A 104 69.57 1.32 -6.16
N ASP A 105 70.14 0.72 -5.10
CA ASP A 105 71.12 1.37 -4.24
C ASP A 105 72.41 1.77 -4.99
N ALA A 106 73.01 2.86 -4.53
CA ALA A 106 74.23 3.47 -5.09
C ALA A 106 75.44 2.51 -5.19
N GLU A 107 75.45 1.40 -4.45
CA GLU A 107 76.52 0.40 -4.48
C GLU A 107 76.46 -0.58 -5.66
N SER A 108 75.33 -0.66 -6.39
CA SER A 108 75.17 -1.58 -7.53
C SER A 108 75.74 -1.06 -8.86
N HIS A 109 76.27 0.16 -8.90
CA HIS A 109 76.74 0.82 -10.13
C HIS A 109 78.14 0.40 -10.62
N GLY A 110 78.78 -0.60 -9.99
CA GLY A 110 80.20 -0.88 -10.19
C GLY A 110 80.61 -1.70 -11.42
N ASN A 111 79.69 -2.31 -12.20
CA ASN A 111 80.11 -3.41 -13.11
C ASN A 111 79.50 -3.46 -14.53
N ASP A 112 78.75 -2.46 -14.99
CA ASP A 112 78.18 -2.53 -16.35
C ASP A 112 78.86 -1.51 -17.30
N GLU A 113 79.50 -2.03 -18.35
CA GLU A 113 80.23 -1.28 -19.40
C GLU A 113 79.34 -0.28 -20.17
N GLU A 114 79.95 0.84 -20.58
CA GLU A 114 79.35 1.90 -21.38
C GLU A 114 78.98 1.44 -22.80
N GLU A 115 77.70 1.16 -23.04
CA GLU A 115 77.14 1.28 -24.39
C GLU A 115 75.65 1.65 -24.36
N PHE A 116 75.20 2.35 -25.40
CA PHE A 116 73.84 2.86 -25.67
C PHE A 116 73.51 4.32 -25.30
N ARG A 117 74.16 5.20 -26.07
CA ARG A 117 73.63 6.52 -26.42
C ARG A 117 72.53 6.37 -27.50
N LYS A 118 71.34 6.91 -27.22
CA LYS A 118 70.25 7.34 -28.14
C LYS A 118 69.71 6.31 -29.15
N VAL A 119 68.51 5.78 -28.88
CA VAL A 119 67.59 5.26 -29.92
C VAL A 119 66.23 5.96 -29.79
N ALA A 120 65.70 6.43 -30.91
CA ALA A 120 64.37 7.04 -31.02
C ALA A 120 63.27 5.99 -30.85
N VAL A 121 62.25 6.30 -30.05
CA VAL A 121 61.14 5.39 -29.72
C VAL A 121 60.11 5.36 -30.86
N ALA A 122 59.90 4.19 -31.46
CA ALA A 122 58.74 3.90 -32.31
C ALA A 122 57.58 3.36 -31.45
N ARG A 123 56.33 3.78 -31.75
CA ARG A 123 55.11 3.25 -31.13
C ARG A 123 54.96 1.76 -31.41
N VAL A 124 54.85 0.94 -30.37
CA VAL A 124 54.50 -0.48 -30.47
C VAL A 124 52.98 -0.61 -30.65
N ARG A 125 52.55 -1.27 -31.73
CA ARG A 125 51.18 -1.77 -31.91
C ARG A 125 51.04 -3.08 -31.12
N GLY A 126 49.99 -3.20 -30.31
CA GLY A 126 49.67 -4.44 -29.59
C GLY A 126 49.34 -5.59 -30.55
N SER A 127 49.82 -6.79 -30.24
CA SER A 127 49.48 -8.05 -30.90
C SER A 127 48.37 -8.78 -30.13
N ASP A 128 47.52 -9.48 -30.86
CA ASP A 128 46.22 -10.02 -30.47
C ASP A 128 46.31 -11.49 -29.96
N ASP A 129 47.28 -11.78 -29.08
CA ASP A 129 47.68 -13.17 -28.77
C ASP A 129 47.17 -13.75 -27.43
N GLY A 130 46.09 -13.20 -26.86
CA GLY A 130 45.25 -13.93 -25.88
C GLY A 130 45.92 -14.50 -24.63
N ARG A 131 47.13 -14.06 -24.27
CA ARG A 131 47.76 -14.35 -22.97
C ARG A 131 47.66 -13.09 -22.11
N GLU A 132 46.68 -13.08 -21.21
CA GLU A 132 46.61 -12.08 -20.14
C GLU A 132 47.86 -12.20 -19.27
N VAL A 133 48.80 -11.28 -19.48
CA VAL A 133 49.79 -10.96 -18.47
C VAL A 133 49.00 -10.37 -17.30
N LYS A 134 48.87 -11.13 -16.20
CA LYS A 134 48.53 -10.57 -14.88
C LYS A 134 49.45 -9.37 -14.66
N LYS A 135 48.91 -8.17 -14.81
CA LYS A 135 49.55 -6.93 -14.38
C LYS A 135 48.83 -6.53 -13.10
N ASP A 136 49.58 -6.35 -12.02
CA ASP A 136 49.07 -5.67 -10.83
C ASP A 136 48.60 -4.27 -11.26
N GLN A 137 47.32 -3.99 -10.98
CA GLN A 137 46.64 -2.76 -11.39
C GLN A 137 46.28 -1.96 -10.14
N GLU A 138 47.19 -1.09 -9.71
CA GLU A 138 46.96 -0.17 -8.60
C GLU A 138 46.95 1.28 -9.13
N LEU A 139 46.12 2.17 -8.56
CA LEU A 139 46.01 3.57 -8.98
C LEU A 139 46.82 4.47 -8.06
N VAL A 140 47.62 5.38 -8.63
CA VAL A 140 48.20 6.50 -7.86
C VAL A 140 47.26 7.71 -7.83
N LEU A 141 47.51 8.68 -6.93
CA LEU A 141 46.60 9.81 -6.65
C LEU A 141 46.09 10.54 -7.91
N TYR A 142 46.94 10.80 -8.91
CA TYR A 142 46.49 11.51 -10.12
C TYR A 142 45.59 10.64 -11.02
N GLU A 143 45.73 9.31 -10.96
CA GLU A 143 44.89 8.34 -11.68
C GLU A 143 43.54 8.17 -10.97
N PHE A 144 43.53 8.21 -9.63
CA PHE A 144 42.29 8.32 -8.86
C PHE A 144 41.51 9.60 -9.20
N LEU A 145 42.19 10.74 -9.36
CA LEU A 145 41.53 11.97 -9.80
C LEU A 145 41.01 11.87 -11.25
N ASN A 146 41.76 11.23 -12.17
CA ASN A 146 41.27 10.93 -13.52
C ASN A 146 39.98 10.11 -13.48
N MET A 147 39.97 9.11 -12.59
CA MET A 147 38.82 8.24 -12.35
C MET A 147 37.60 9.01 -11.85
N MET A 148 37.78 9.93 -10.91
CA MET A 148 36.66 10.74 -10.40
C MET A 148 36.00 11.57 -11.51
N VAL A 149 36.79 12.18 -12.41
CA VAL A 149 36.26 12.92 -13.56
C VAL A 149 35.49 12.00 -14.53
N ARG A 150 36.03 10.81 -14.82
CA ARG A 150 35.40 9.84 -15.72
C ARG A 150 34.09 9.29 -15.14
N ILE A 151 34.11 8.87 -13.86
CA ILE A 151 32.95 8.33 -13.16
C ILE A 151 31.85 9.38 -13.08
N ALA A 152 32.18 10.63 -12.76
CA ALA A 152 31.21 11.70 -12.70
C ALA A 152 30.42 11.85 -14.02
N PHE A 153 31.14 11.88 -15.15
CA PHE A 153 30.52 11.99 -16.47
C PHE A 153 29.64 10.79 -16.80
N TRP A 154 30.17 9.56 -16.68
CA TRP A 154 29.43 8.35 -17.06
C TRP A 154 28.28 8.02 -16.11
N ARG A 155 28.41 8.35 -14.82
CA ARG A 155 27.33 8.20 -13.83
C ARG A 155 26.16 9.13 -14.12
N SER A 156 26.45 10.37 -14.53
CA SER A 156 25.42 11.35 -14.88
C SER A 156 24.83 11.10 -16.28
N ASN A 157 25.56 10.37 -17.13
CA ASN A 157 25.19 10.10 -18.52
C ASN A 157 25.31 8.60 -18.88
N PRO A 158 24.57 7.68 -18.21
CA PRO A 158 24.76 6.24 -18.39
C PRO A 158 24.37 5.74 -19.79
N SER A 159 23.53 6.48 -20.50
CA SER A 159 23.09 6.18 -21.87
C SER A 159 23.93 6.87 -22.95
N PHE A 160 25.02 7.56 -22.58
CA PHE A 160 25.85 8.30 -23.53
C PHE A 160 26.53 7.35 -24.53
N GLY A 161 26.43 7.66 -25.82
CA GLY A 161 26.98 6.82 -26.89
C GLY A 161 26.11 5.63 -27.31
N LEU A 162 24.94 5.41 -26.69
CA LEU A 162 23.97 4.40 -27.15
C LEU A 162 23.25 4.87 -28.42
N PHE A 163 23.10 3.97 -29.40
CA PHE A 163 22.45 4.28 -30.67
C PHE A 163 20.98 4.69 -30.46
N GLY A 164 20.60 5.87 -30.95
CA GLY A 164 19.23 6.39 -30.86
C GLY A 164 18.94 7.27 -29.64
N ASN A 165 19.88 7.44 -28.70
CA ASN A 165 19.73 8.39 -27.59
C ASN A 165 19.81 9.84 -28.11
N LYS A 166 18.84 10.68 -27.74
CA LYS A 166 18.75 12.11 -28.10
C LYS A 166 18.89 13.04 -26.89
N ASP A 167 19.12 12.51 -25.70
CA ASP A 167 19.23 13.29 -24.48
C ASP A 167 20.49 14.17 -24.53
N GLU A 168 20.35 15.42 -24.09
CA GLU A 168 21.48 16.33 -23.95
C GLU A 168 22.35 15.89 -22.76
N PRO A 169 23.65 15.61 -22.95
CA PRO A 169 24.50 15.10 -21.87
C PRO A 169 24.79 16.19 -20.84
N VAL A 170 24.76 15.82 -19.56
CA VAL A 170 25.23 16.65 -18.45
C VAL A 170 26.71 16.93 -18.63
N ALA A 171 27.07 18.23 -18.63
CA ALA A 171 28.43 18.69 -18.79
C ALA A 171 29.37 18.20 -17.67
N VAL A 172 30.63 17.91 -18.02
CA VAL A 172 31.64 17.33 -17.11
C VAL A 172 31.81 18.13 -15.81
N PRO A 173 31.92 19.49 -15.81
CA PRO A 173 32.07 20.24 -14.56
C PRO A 173 30.88 20.10 -13.61
N LEU A 174 29.65 20.14 -14.15
CA LEU A 174 28.44 20.00 -13.35
C LEU A 174 28.34 18.58 -12.79
N ALA A 175 28.54 17.57 -13.63
CA ALA A 175 28.56 16.17 -13.23
C ALA A 175 29.58 15.91 -12.11
N LEU A 176 30.80 16.45 -12.24
CA LEU A 176 31.86 16.32 -11.24
C LEU A 176 31.51 17.05 -9.94
N ARG A 177 31.02 18.29 -10.01
CA ARG A 177 30.65 19.07 -8.83
C ARG A 177 29.53 18.40 -8.04
N THR A 178 28.48 17.95 -8.73
CA THR A 178 27.36 17.20 -8.12
C THR A 178 27.84 15.91 -7.48
N MET A 179 28.63 15.10 -8.19
CA MET A 179 29.14 13.85 -7.63
C MET A 179 30.05 14.09 -6.41
N LEU A 180 30.95 15.07 -6.48
CA LEU A 180 31.83 15.37 -5.35
C LEU A 180 31.05 15.89 -4.14
N ASN A 181 30.21 16.89 -4.31
CA ASN A 181 29.56 17.56 -3.19
C ASN A 181 28.41 16.76 -2.57
N ASP A 182 27.63 16.05 -3.40
CA ASP A 182 26.40 15.41 -2.94
C ASP A 182 26.61 13.94 -2.56
N ILE A 183 27.75 13.33 -2.98
CA ILE A 183 27.98 11.89 -2.86
C ILE A 183 29.33 11.58 -2.23
N VAL A 184 30.44 11.99 -2.87
CA VAL A 184 31.78 11.56 -2.42
C VAL A 184 32.17 12.24 -1.12
N MET A 185 32.12 13.57 -1.04
CA MET A 185 32.59 14.32 0.13
C MET A 185 31.77 14.04 1.40
N PRO A 186 30.43 13.89 1.35
CA PRO A 186 29.65 13.59 2.55
C PRO A 186 29.89 12.18 3.08
N ASN A 187 30.15 11.21 2.20
CA ASN A 187 30.11 9.78 2.55
C ASN A 187 31.49 9.11 2.64
N ALA A 188 32.55 9.71 2.07
CA ALA A 188 33.86 9.07 2.01
C ALA A 188 34.56 9.03 3.37
N LYS A 189 35.25 7.93 3.65
CA LYS A 189 36.14 7.81 4.82
C LYS A 189 37.24 8.87 4.76
N ARG A 190 37.56 9.41 5.93
CA ARG A 190 38.69 10.30 6.17
C ARG A 190 39.58 9.68 7.23
N GLU A 191 40.85 10.04 7.20
CA GLU A 191 41.75 9.83 8.32
C GLU A 191 41.18 10.55 9.56
N ASN A 192 40.75 9.79 10.57
CA ASN A 192 40.05 10.30 11.75
C ASN A 192 40.48 9.62 13.06
N SER A 193 41.68 9.01 13.08
CA SER A 193 42.08 8.11 14.16
C SER A 193 42.15 8.80 15.52
N ALA A 194 42.61 10.05 15.56
CA ALA A 194 42.60 10.88 16.76
C ALA A 194 41.18 11.25 17.23
N GLU A 195 40.29 11.58 16.28
CA GLU A 195 38.89 11.93 16.57
C GLU A 195 38.10 10.74 17.13
N PHE A 196 38.35 9.53 16.61
CA PHE A 196 37.73 8.30 17.12
C PHE A 196 38.13 8.02 18.58
N ARG A 197 39.41 8.22 18.93
CA ARG A 197 39.91 8.09 20.31
C ARG A 197 39.34 9.16 21.24
N ASP A 198 39.22 10.38 20.76
CA ASP A 198 38.76 11.49 21.58
C ASP A 198 37.25 11.53 21.80
N ASN A 199 36.47 10.96 20.87
CA ASN A 199 35.02 10.97 20.93
C ASN A 199 34.44 9.60 21.26
N GLU A 200 34.70 8.58 20.44
CA GLU A 200 33.97 7.31 20.51
C GLU A 200 34.47 6.41 21.64
N MET A 201 35.79 6.34 21.82
CA MET A 201 36.40 5.57 22.92
C MET A 201 36.17 6.22 24.30
N LYS A 202 35.59 7.42 24.36
CA LYS A 202 35.19 8.10 25.60
C LYS A 202 33.67 8.13 25.79
N ASP A 203 32.89 7.59 24.86
CA ASP A 203 31.44 7.54 24.96
C ASP A 203 31.01 6.61 26.12
N PRO A 204 30.16 7.07 27.07
CA PRO A 204 29.76 6.26 28.22
C PRO A 204 29.07 4.94 27.87
N ALA A 205 28.29 4.90 26.79
CA ALA A 205 27.61 3.70 26.34
C ALA A 205 28.59 2.69 25.70
N VAL A 206 29.58 3.18 24.95
CA VAL A 206 30.66 2.34 24.41
C VAL A 206 31.51 1.76 25.55
N LEU A 207 31.91 2.59 26.51
CA LEU A 207 32.67 2.16 27.69
C LEU A 207 31.93 1.09 28.50
N ALA A 208 30.61 1.22 28.69
CA ALA A 208 29.81 0.22 29.38
C ALA A 208 29.83 -1.15 28.67
N VAL A 209 29.75 -1.16 27.33
CA VAL A 209 29.88 -2.39 26.53
C VAL A 209 31.28 -2.98 26.64
N LEU A 210 32.32 -2.15 26.54
CA LEU A 210 33.70 -2.62 26.67
C LEU A 210 33.97 -3.19 28.07
N ASP A 211 33.51 -2.54 29.14
CA ASP A 211 33.64 -3.02 30.52
C ASP A 211 32.92 -4.37 30.74
N GLU A 212 31.74 -4.56 30.13
CA GLU A 212 31.00 -5.83 30.16
C GLU A 212 31.82 -6.98 29.54
N TYR A 213 32.47 -6.74 28.39
CA TYR A 213 33.21 -7.75 27.64
C TYR A 213 34.70 -7.85 28.00
N LYS A 214 35.27 -6.85 28.69
CA LYS A 214 36.71 -6.74 29.01
C LYS A 214 37.28 -8.01 29.65
N PRO A 215 36.61 -8.70 30.60
CA PRO A 215 37.13 -9.93 31.18
C PRO A 215 37.27 -11.07 30.16
N LYS A 216 36.27 -11.24 29.27
CA LYS A 216 36.29 -12.26 28.21
C LYS A 216 37.36 -11.95 27.17
N LEU A 217 37.44 -10.69 26.76
CA LEU A 217 38.42 -10.19 25.80
C LEU A 217 39.84 -10.36 26.32
N LEU A 218 40.11 -10.01 27.58
CA LEU A 218 41.43 -10.17 28.19
C LEU A 218 41.84 -11.64 28.29
N ALA A 219 40.90 -12.53 28.64
CA ALA A 219 41.17 -13.96 28.70
C ALA A 219 41.48 -14.55 27.31
N TRP A 220 40.73 -14.13 26.28
CA TRP A 220 40.99 -14.50 24.90
C TRP A 220 42.35 -13.99 24.42
N TYR A 221 42.64 -12.70 24.62
CA TYR A 221 43.87 -12.05 24.19
C TYR A 221 45.10 -12.73 24.80
N LYS A 222 45.12 -12.90 26.12
CA LYS A 222 46.22 -13.56 26.82
C LYS A 222 46.44 -14.99 26.35
N LYS A 223 45.36 -15.75 26.13
CA LYS A 223 45.46 -17.11 25.62
C LYS A 223 46.12 -17.10 24.24
N LYS A 224 45.69 -16.19 23.37
CA LYS A 224 46.18 -16.09 22.00
C LYS A 224 47.61 -15.60 21.89
N THR A 225 48.01 -14.58 22.64
CA THR A 225 49.40 -14.10 22.70
C THR A 225 50.33 -15.02 23.52
N SER A 226 49.84 -16.17 23.98
CA SER A 226 50.63 -17.20 24.70
C SER A 226 50.66 -18.55 23.99
N ASP A 227 50.00 -18.66 22.83
CA ASP A 227 49.88 -19.90 22.05
C ASP A 227 50.96 -19.94 20.97
N ASP A 228 52.09 -20.56 21.31
CA ASP A 228 53.29 -20.61 20.45
C ASP A 228 53.21 -21.67 19.33
N SER A 229 52.04 -22.24 19.07
CA SER A 229 51.90 -23.41 18.17
C SER A 229 51.91 -23.06 16.67
N GLU A 230 51.69 -21.79 16.31
CA GLU A 230 51.53 -21.35 14.91
C GLU A 230 52.46 -20.18 14.49
N GLU A 231 53.45 -19.80 15.32
CA GLU A 231 54.38 -18.67 15.08
C GLU A 231 55.87 -19.07 15.10
N GLN A 232 56.72 -18.27 14.42
CA GLN A 232 58.20 -18.42 14.41
C GLN A 232 58.91 -17.51 15.44
N HIS A 233 58.22 -16.54 16.04
CA HIS A 233 58.76 -15.55 16.99
C HIS A 233 57.80 -15.32 18.16
N MET A 234 58.32 -15.26 19.40
CA MET A 234 57.53 -15.00 20.61
C MET A 234 57.23 -13.51 20.78
N SER A 235 55.95 -13.12 20.84
CA SER A 235 55.49 -11.75 21.14
C SER A 235 54.41 -11.77 22.22
N ASP A 236 54.46 -10.83 23.16
CA ASP A 236 53.39 -10.60 24.15
C ASP A 236 52.24 -9.74 23.61
N LYS A 237 52.31 -9.37 22.32
CA LYS A 237 51.35 -8.54 21.59
C LYS A 237 50.78 -9.29 20.38
N LEU A 238 49.57 -8.90 19.96
CA LEU A 238 48.88 -9.53 18.85
C LEU A 238 49.46 -9.05 17.50
N GLY A 239 50.01 -9.99 16.72
CA GLY A 239 50.51 -9.72 15.36
C GLY A 239 49.39 -9.60 14.32
N PHE A 240 49.68 -8.83 13.27
CA PHE A 240 48.74 -8.58 12.18
C PHE A 240 48.30 -9.84 11.41
N ASP A 241 49.25 -10.71 11.06
CA ASP A 241 48.94 -11.94 10.32
C ASP A 241 48.06 -12.90 11.14
N GLU A 242 48.31 -13.00 12.44
CA GLU A 242 47.46 -13.78 13.35
C GLU A 242 46.07 -13.15 13.47
N TRP A 243 45.98 -11.81 13.50
CA TRP A 243 44.70 -11.12 13.51
C TRP A 243 43.86 -11.42 12.25
N LEU A 244 44.49 -11.43 11.07
CA LEU A 244 43.80 -11.81 9.83
C LEU A 244 43.32 -13.27 9.86
N ARG A 245 44.12 -14.19 10.40
CA ARG A 245 43.70 -15.59 10.60
C ARG A 245 42.52 -15.72 11.55
N VAL A 246 42.47 -14.89 12.60
CA VAL A 246 41.35 -14.88 13.55
C VAL A 246 40.07 -14.44 12.86
N LEU A 247 40.11 -13.34 12.09
CA LEU A 247 38.96 -12.84 11.35
C LEU A 247 38.42 -13.84 10.34
N ASP A 248 39.31 -14.56 9.65
CA ASP A 248 38.97 -15.63 8.69
C ASP A 248 38.36 -16.86 9.40
N ARG A 249 39.02 -17.35 10.46
CA ARG A 249 38.54 -18.52 11.23
C ARG A 249 37.20 -18.30 11.90
N GLN A 250 36.89 -17.06 12.28
CA GLN A 250 35.62 -16.69 12.92
C GLN A 250 34.56 -16.23 11.91
N ASP A 251 34.85 -16.26 10.61
CA ASP A 251 33.94 -15.85 9.52
C ASP A 251 33.36 -14.44 9.71
N LEU A 252 34.16 -13.51 10.24
CA LEU A 252 33.70 -12.17 10.61
C LEU A 252 33.67 -11.18 9.46
N VAL A 253 34.22 -11.56 8.31
CA VAL A 253 34.44 -10.73 7.12
C VAL A 253 33.53 -11.22 5.99
N GLY A 254 32.74 -10.33 5.43
CA GLY A 254 31.69 -10.70 4.51
C GLY A 254 30.62 -9.64 4.35
N VAL A 255 29.49 -10.06 3.78
CA VAL A 255 28.32 -9.22 3.52
C VAL A 255 27.09 -9.99 3.98
N TRP A 256 26.27 -9.35 4.80
CA TRP A 256 25.04 -9.96 5.34
C TRP A 256 23.85 -9.05 5.07
N GLU A 257 22.70 -9.66 4.87
CA GLU A 257 21.46 -8.99 4.49
C GLU A 257 20.27 -9.69 5.16
N VAL A 258 19.38 -8.92 5.79
CA VAL A 258 18.15 -9.42 6.41
C VAL A 258 16.96 -8.54 6.06
N GLU A 259 15.78 -9.13 6.03
CA GLU A 259 14.51 -8.41 6.01
C GLU A 259 14.29 -7.73 7.36
N GLN A 260 13.90 -6.45 7.35
CA GLN A 260 13.53 -5.73 8.57
C GLN A 260 12.17 -6.22 9.06
N LEU A 261 12.01 -6.41 10.37
CA LEU A 261 10.75 -6.87 10.96
C LEU A 261 10.13 -5.78 11.85
N SER A 262 8.80 -5.83 12.01
CA SER A 262 8.02 -4.87 12.78
C SER A 262 6.94 -5.56 13.62
N GLU A 263 6.67 -5.03 14.81
CA GLU A 263 5.47 -5.37 15.61
C GLU A 263 4.20 -4.76 15.03
N ILE A 264 4.35 -3.79 14.12
CA ILE A 264 3.24 -3.10 13.47
C ILE A 264 2.77 -3.96 12.28
N THR A 265 1.50 -4.34 12.30
CA THR A 265 0.94 -5.16 11.23
C THR A 265 0.87 -4.37 9.93
N GLY A 266 1.45 -4.91 8.85
CA GLY A 266 1.43 -4.27 7.52
C GLY A 266 2.33 -3.05 7.41
N ASP A 267 3.31 -2.90 8.31
CA ASP A 267 4.32 -1.84 8.25
C ASP A 267 5.08 -1.90 6.92
N MET A 268 5.20 -0.75 6.26
CA MET A 268 5.80 -0.62 4.95
C MET A 268 7.33 -0.50 4.99
N SER A 269 7.87 -0.11 6.14
CA SER A 269 9.31 0.01 6.33
C SER A 269 10.03 -1.34 6.31
N THR A 270 9.31 -2.45 6.52
CA THR A 270 9.84 -3.82 6.44
C THR A 270 10.13 -4.28 5.02
N LYS A 271 9.63 -3.58 3.98
CA LYS A 271 9.84 -3.95 2.57
C LYS A 271 11.29 -3.76 2.08
N GLY A 272 12.18 -3.21 2.91
CA GLY A 272 13.60 -3.02 2.61
C GLY A 272 14.48 -4.04 3.32
N ASN A 273 15.55 -4.48 2.65
CA ASN A 273 16.58 -5.28 3.29
C ASN A 273 17.63 -4.39 3.96
N VAL A 274 18.02 -4.75 5.18
CA VAL A 274 19.11 -4.13 5.93
C VAL A 274 20.39 -4.90 5.65
N LYS A 275 21.47 -4.19 5.34
CA LYS A 275 22.76 -4.77 4.95
C LYS A 275 23.89 -4.29 5.85
N CYS A 276 24.77 -5.20 6.26
CA CYS A 276 26.07 -4.87 6.87
C CYS A 276 27.22 -5.55 6.11
N ARG A 277 28.43 -4.98 6.22
CA ARG A 277 29.62 -5.49 5.53
C ARG A 277 30.87 -5.25 6.36
N LEU A 278 31.74 -6.23 6.42
CA LEU A 278 33.12 -6.03 6.86
C LEU A 278 34.06 -6.58 5.79
N SER A 279 35.04 -5.78 5.34
CA SER A 279 36.07 -6.21 4.39
C SER A 279 37.40 -6.43 5.11
N ILE A 280 38.28 -7.26 4.51
CA ILE A 280 39.66 -7.40 4.98
C ILE A 280 40.35 -6.02 5.00
N VAL A 281 40.19 -5.22 3.95
CA VAL A 281 40.78 -3.86 3.87
C VAL A 281 40.35 -2.99 5.05
N THR A 282 39.05 -2.98 5.38
CA THR A 282 38.53 -2.24 6.55
C THR A 282 39.15 -2.75 7.84
N ALA A 283 39.32 -4.07 7.97
CA ALA A 283 39.94 -4.65 9.15
C ALA A 283 41.43 -4.34 9.28
N LYS A 284 42.14 -4.28 8.15
CA LYS A 284 43.53 -3.85 8.10
C LYS A 284 43.68 -2.40 8.56
N ALA A 285 42.85 -1.50 8.02
CA ALA A 285 42.84 -0.09 8.41
C ALA A 285 42.55 0.07 9.90
N ALA A 286 41.54 -0.63 10.44
CA ALA A 286 41.21 -0.60 11.86
C ALA A 286 42.38 -1.05 12.76
N PHE A 287 43.13 -2.07 12.35
CA PHE A 287 44.32 -2.54 13.07
C PHE A 287 45.42 -1.47 13.09
N MET A 288 45.75 -0.91 11.92
CA MET A 288 46.80 0.13 11.81
C MET A 288 46.44 1.41 12.56
N ASP A 289 45.18 1.85 12.47
CA ASP A 289 44.72 3.10 13.09
C ASP A 289 44.64 3.03 14.63
N SER A 290 44.65 1.80 15.17
CA SER A 290 44.64 1.56 16.62
C SER A 290 46.05 1.58 17.24
N GLN A 291 47.11 1.68 16.44
CA GLN A 291 48.48 1.81 16.95
C GLN A 291 48.72 3.23 17.49
N THR A 292 49.27 3.31 18.69
CA THR A 292 49.51 4.59 19.39
C THR A 292 50.88 5.22 19.09
N GLU A 293 51.87 4.42 18.69
CA GLU A 293 53.18 4.91 18.24
C GLU A 293 53.16 5.22 16.74
N THR A 294 53.37 6.50 16.37
CA THR A 294 53.54 6.89 14.96
C THR A 294 54.75 6.19 14.37
N VAL A 295 54.53 5.23 13.48
CA VAL A 295 55.56 4.74 12.56
C VAL A 295 56.00 5.92 11.70
N THR A 296 57.12 6.54 12.05
CA THR A 296 57.72 7.56 11.18
C THR A 296 58.27 6.87 9.94
N ALA A 297 58.16 7.51 8.77
CA ALA A 297 58.59 6.95 7.48
C ALA A 297 60.06 6.47 7.45
N ALA A 298 60.88 6.82 8.44
CA ALA A 298 62.26 6.36 8.60
C ALA A 298 62.39 4.93 9.18
N GLN A 299 61.33 4.35 9.75
CA GLN A 299 61.34 3.00 10.36
C GLN A 299 60.66 1.92 9.50
N ALA A 300 60.03 2.30 8.37
CA ALA A 300 59.37 1.38 7.45
C ALA A 300 60.32 0.49 6.62
N ALA A 301 61.65 0.58 6.84
CA ALA A 301 62.67 -0.20 6.14
C ALA A 301 63.09 -1.49 6.87
N GLN A 302 62.47 -1.81 8.00
CA GLN A 302 62.65 -3.10 8.69
C GLN A 302 61.31 -3.83 8.67
N GLY A 303 61.32 -5.10 8.23
CA GLY A 303 60.14 -5.85 7.77
C GLY A 303 59.00 -6.02 8.78
N ALA A 304 57.96 -6.76 8.35
CA ALA A 304 56.65 -6.97 8.96
C ALA A 304 56.60 -7.37 10.47
N ASP A 305 57.73 -7.55 11.14
CA ASP A 305 57.90 -7.90 12.56
C ASP A 305 57.50 -6.78 13.56
N GLN A 306 57.02 -5.61 13.11
CA GLN A 306 56.67 -4.50 14.02
C GLN A 306 55.19 -4.05 14.03
N THR A 307 54.29 -4.63 13.22
CA THR A 307 52.85 -4.30 13.28
C THR A 307 52.11 -5.18 14.29
N VAL A 308 52.18 -4.78 15.57
CA VAL A 308 51.53 -5.46 16.69
C VAL A 308 50.60 -4.51 17.46
N LEU A 309 49.58 -5.05 18.14
CA LEU A 309 48.72 -4.30 19.06
C LEU A 309 48.85 -4.82 20.48
N ASP A 310 48.99 -3.92 21.46
CA ASP A 310 48.74 -4.25 22.86
C ASP A 310 47.24 -4.48 23.14
N PHE A 311 46.89 -4.83 24.39
CA PHE A 311 45.49 -5.14 24.72
C PHE A 311 44.55 -3.94 24.59
N GLU A 312 44.96 -2.73 24.98
CA GLU A 312 44.10 -1.55 24.91
C GLU A 312 43.97 -1.06 23.45
N GLU A 313 45.06 -1.14 22.67
CA GLU A 313 45.05 -0.92 21.22
C GLU A 313 44.16 -1.94 20.50
N TRP A 314 44.16 -3.20 20.94
CA TRP A 314 43.27 -4.22 20.39
C TRP A 314 41.79 -3.97 20.72
N LEU A 315 41.46 -3.47 21.92
CA LEU A 315 40.09 -3.05 22.25
C LEU A 315 39.61 -1.91 21.35
N GLU A 316 40.48 -0.95 21.03
CA GLU A 316 40.18 0.10 20.04
C GLU A 316 39.94 -0.51 18.65
N CYS A 317 40.78 -1.46 18.23
CA CYS A 317 40.62 -2.16 16.95
C CYS A 317 39.26 -2.86 16.84
N LEU A 318 38.85 -3.61 17.85
CA LEU A 318 37.52 -4.24 17.90
C LEU A 318 36.38 -3.22 17.83
N SER A 319 36.55 -2.07 18.49
CA SER A 319 35.55 -0.99 18.49
C SER A 319 35.41 -0.36 17.10
N ARG A 320 36.54 -0.09 16.42
CA ARG A 320 36.57 0.41 15.04
C ARG A 320 35.92 -0.57 14.07
N LEU A 321 36.18 -1.86 14.24
CA LEU A 321 35.59 -2.92 13.43
C LEU A 321 34.08 -3.01 13.61
N GLY A 322 33.58 -2.93 14.85
CA GLY A 322 32.13 -2.97 15.11
C GLY A 322 31.40 -1.77 14.50
N VAL A 323 31.92 -0.56 14.70
CA VAL A 323 31.35 0.65 14.08
C VAL A 323 31.40 0.56 12.56
N SER A 324 32.50 0.06 11.98
CA SER A 324 32.64 -0.05 10.53
C SER A 324 31.70 -1.10 9.93
N LYS A 325 31.60 -2.28 10.56
CA LYS A 325 30.77 -3.41 10.10
C LYS A 325 29.30 -3.01 9.95
N TYR A 326 28.79 -2.29 10.95
CA TYR A 326 27.37 -1.89 11.03
C TYR A 326 27.11 -0.43 10.61
N SER A 327 28.10 0.26 10.02
CA SER A 327 28.02 1.69 9.68
C SER A 327 26.84 2.06 8.75
N ALA A 328 26.44 1.14 7.87
CA ALA A 328 25.28 1.31 6.98
C ALA A 328 23.92 1.22 7.70
N VAL A 329 23.89 0.69 8.93
CA VAL A 329 22.67 0.42 9.72
C VAL A 329 22.40 1.60 10.66
N LYS A 330 21.73 2.63 10.13
CA LYS A 330 21.49 3.89 10.85
C LYS A 330 20.66 3.76 12.14
N GLN A 331 19.90 2.68 12.27
CA GLN A 331 19.08 2.38 13.45
C GLN A 331 19.94 1.92 14.65
N MET A 332 21.16 1.45 14.41
CA MET A 332 22.06 1.00 15.47
C MET A 332 22.91 2.16 15.99
N SER A 333 22.94 2.30 17.32
CA SER A 333 23.94 3.17 17.98
C SER A 333 25.35 2.59 17.82
N LYS A 334 26.39 3.42 17.95
CA LYS A 334 27.79 2.94 17.92
C LYS A 334 28.05 1.88 19.00
N ALA A 335 27.51 2.07 20.21
CA ALA A 335 27.60 1.09 21.29
C ALA A 335 26.91 -0.24 20.92
N SER A 336 25.73 -0.18 20.31
CA SER A 336 25.02 -1.37 19.80
C SER A 336 25.80 -2.08 18.69
N ALA A 337 26.43 -1.33 17.79
CA ALA A 337 27.28 -1.87 16.72
C ALA A 337 28.52 -2.60 17.27
N ILE A 338 29.19 -2.01 18.27
CA ILE A 338 30.33 -2.63 18.95
C ILE A 338 29.88 -3.88 19.70
N LYS A 339 28.78 -3.81 20.46
CA LYS A 339 28.22 -4.97 21.16
C LYS A 339 27.89 -6.10 20.17
N GLY A 340 27.22 -5.77 19.07
CA GLY A 340 26.89 -6.71 18.01
C GLY A 340 28.12 -7.40 17.43
N PHE A 341 29.19 -6.64 17.15
CA PHE A 341 30.45 -7.22 16.67
C PHE A 341 31.12 -8.14 17.70
N LEU A 342 31.11 -7.77 18.98
CA LEU A 342 31.64 -8.63 20.04
C LEU A 342 30.82 -9.91 20.20
N GLN A 343 29.49 -9.84 20.05
CA GLN A 343 28.63 -11.02 20.01
C GLN A 343 28.98 -11.93 18.83
N ASN A 344 29.23 -11.37 17.64
CA ASN A 344 29.69 -12.16 16.49
C ASN A 344 31.05 -12.80 16.78
N PHE A 345 32.01 -12.03 17.31
CA PHE A 345 33.37 -12.48 17.63
C PHE A 345 33.39 -13.67 18.61
N PHE A 346 32.50 -13.68 19.60
CA PHE A 346 32.38 -14.77 20.57
C PHE A 346 31.39 -15.87 20.15
N GLY A 347 30.70 -15.73 19.01
CA GLY A 347 29.66 -16.66 18.57
C GLY A 347 28.42 -16.67 19.46
N GLU A 348 28.14 -15.56 20.16
CA GLU A 348 26.95 -15.37 21.00
C GLU A 348 25.70 -15.05 20.17
N ALA A 349 25.89 -14.40 19.02
CA ALA A 349 24.88 -14.11 18.01
C ALA A 349 25.55 -14.02 16.63
N ASP A 350 24.86 -14.45 15.57
CA ASP A 350 25.31 -14.21 14.20
C ASP A 350 24.92 -12.79 13.72
N GLU A 351 25.42 -12.37 12.55
CA GLU A 351 25.15 -11.04 11.99
C GLU A 351 23.67 -10.84 11.71
N GLN A 352 22.95 -11.89 11.31
CA GLN A 352 21.52 -11.78 11.01
C GLN A 352 20.71 -11.51 12.27
N GLN A 353 21.04 -12.15 13.38
CA GLN A 353 20.42 -11.93 14.67
C GLN A 353 20.69 -10.51 15.17
N VAL A 354 21.95 -10.05 15.11
CA VAL A 354 22.32 -8.69 15.50
C VAL A 354 21.58 -7.65 14.65
N LEU A 355 21.52 -7.85 13.33
CA LEU A 355 20.78 -6.96 12.43
C LEU A 355 19.28 -6.96 12.75
N ARG A 356 18.66 -8.13 12.96
CA ARG A 356 17.25 -8.23 13.30
C ARG A 356 16.95 -7.51 14.61
N GLU A 357 17.69 -7.79 15.67
CA GLU A 357 17.48 -7.15 16.98
C GLU A 357 17.73 -5.64 16.94
N GLY A 358 18.78 -5.20 16.24
CA GLY A 358 19.14 -3.79 16.12
C GLY A 358 18.24 -2.96 15.21
N THR A 359 17.45 -3.61 14.34
CA THR A 359 16.55 -2.93 13.39
C THR A 359 15.07 -3.23 13.59
N TYR A 360 14.73 -4.07 14.58
CA TYR A 360 13.36 -4.47 14.86
C TYR A 360 12.51 -3.26 15.28
N ILE A 361 11.42 -3.01 14.57
CA ILE A 361 10.51 -1.90 14.87
C ILE A 361 9.55 -2.34 15.97
N ARG A 362 9.67 -1.71 17.13
CA ARG A 362 8.83 -1.94 18.31
C ARG A 362 7.69 -0.95 18.36
N ALA A 363 6.52 -1.39 18.80
CA ALA A 363 5.36 -0.54 19.01
C ALA A 363 4.86 -0.69 20.46
N THR A 364 4.71 0.45 21.16
CA THR A 364 4.12 0.43 22.51
C THR A 364 2.63 0.22 22.40
N ARG A 365 2.12 -0.82 23.06
CA ARG A 365 0.69 -1.11 23.12
C ARG A 365 -0.04 -0.22 24.12
N PHE A 366 -1.34 -0.03 23.91
CA PHE A 366 -2.18 0.72 24.82
C PHE A 366 -2.44 -0.08 26.10
N ASP A 367 -2.07 0.47 27.27
CA ASP A 367 -2.31 -0.14 28.58
C ASP A 367 -3.73 0.16 29.10
N TRP A 368 -4.71 -0.41 28.42
CA TRP A 368 -6.13 -0.20 28.72
C TRP A 368 -6.50 -0.53 30.16
N ALA A 369 -5.79 -1.45 30.82
CA ALA A 369 -6.08 -1.88 32.19
C ALA A 369 -5.82 -0.76 33.21
N ASN A 370 -4.85 0.12 32.94
CA ASN A 370 -4.47 1.22 33.82
C ASN A 370 -4.88 2.60 33.28
N GLU A 371 -5.02 2.74 31.95
CA GLU A 371 -5.30 4.03 31.31
C GLU A 371 -6.78 4.30 31.00
N SER A 372 -7.63 3.26 30.89
CA SER A 372 -9.06 3.42 30.60
C SER A 372 -9.81 4.06 31.79
N LYS A 373 -10.71 5.00 31.50
CA LYS A 373 -11.48 5.76 32.51
C LYS A 373 -12.98 5.68 32.23
N PRO A 374 -13.84 5.63 33.28
CA PRO A 374 -15.28 5.69 33.08
C PRO A 374 -15.73 6.97 32.38
N LEU A 375 -16.78 6.89 31.56
CA LEU A 375 -17.42 8.07 30.97
C LEU A 375 -18.19 8.87 32.03
N GLU A 376 -18.52 10.14 31.74
CA GLU A 376 -19.09 11.11 32.71
C GLU A 376 -20.39 10.65 33.39
N ARG A 377 -21.14 9.72 32.78
CA ARG A 377 -22.41 9.17 33.30
C ARG A 377 -22.44 7.64 33.35
N GLU A 378 -21.30 7.01 33.21
CA GLU A 378 -21.19 5.54 33.20
C GLU A 378 -21.06 5.00 34.64
N SER A 379 -21.82 3.95 34.95
CA SER A 379 -21.69 3.27 36.24
C SER A 379 -20.40 2.43 36.30
N ALA A 380 -19.93 2.12 37.51
CA ALA A 380 -18.75 1.28 37.68
C ALA A 380 -18.95 -0.12 37.07
N GLU A 381 -20.16 -0.65 37.15
CA GLU A 381 -20.53 -1.94 36.56
C GLU A 381 -20.51 -1.89 35.03
N GLN A 382 -20.99 -0.79 34.43
CA GLN A 382 -20.95 -0.60 32.97
C GLN A 382 -19.52 -0.51 32.46
N HIS A 383 -18.67 0.28 33.14
CA HIS A 383 -17.24 0.38 32.78
C HIS A 383 -16.53 -0.96 32.94
N THR A 384 -16.83 -1.71 34.01
CA THR A 384 -16.27 -3.06 34.20
C THR A 384 -16.70 -4.01 33.08
N ALA A 385 -17.97 -3.98 32.68
CA ALA A 385 -18.47 -4.80 31.58
C ALA A 385 -17.82 -4.45 30.23
N TRP A 386 -17.53 -3.16 30.00
CA TRP A 386 -16.74 -2.71 28.85
C TRP A 386 -15.32 -3.32 28.89
N LEU A 387 -14.60 -3.19 30.00
CA LEU A 387 -13.24 -3.72 30.13
C LEU A 387 -13.18 -5.25 29.98
N ASP A 388 -14.16 -5.97 30.55
CA ASP A 388 -14.28 -7.43 30.40
C ASP A 388 -14.53 -7.84 28.95
N THR A 389 -15.29 -7.02 28.20
CA THR A 389 -15.50 -7.21 26.75
C THR A 389 -14.22 -6.88 25.98
N TRP A 390 -13.61 -5.72 26.21
CA TRP A 390 -12.39 -5.26 25.54
C TRP A 390 -11.23 -6.26 25.66
N LYS A 391 -11.04 -6.83 26.85
CA LYS A 391 -10.02 -7.87 27.11
C LYS A 391 -10.12 -9.07 26.17
N GLN A 392 -11.32 -9.36 25.65
CA GLN A 392 -11.58 -10.48 24.75
C GLN A 392 -11.47 -10.10 23.27
N LEU A 393 -11.41 -8.81 22.93
CA LEU A 393 -11.22 -8.37 21.55
C LEU A 393 -9.84 -8.78 21.02
N GLN A 394 -9.78 -9.09 19.73
CA GLN A 394 -8.60 -9.64 19.06
C GLN A 394 -8.39 -8.92 17.72
N LEU A 395 -7.75 -7.77 17.84
CA LEU A 395 -7.50 -6.83 16.74
C LEU A 395 -6.11 -6.99 16.11
N SER A 396 -5.27 -7.87 16.68
CA SER A 396 -3.98 -8.21 16.09
C SER A 396 -4.15 -8.73 14.66
N GLY A 397 -3.25 -8.32 13.76
CA GLY A 397 -3.33 -8.68 12.34
C GLY A 397 -4.21 -7.73 11.51
N LEU A 398 -4.77 -6.68 12.09
CA LEU A 398 -5.32 -5.54 11.32
C LEU A 398 -4.24 -4.52 11.00
N TYR A 399 -4.33 -3.92 9.81
CA TYR A 399 -3.36 -2.94 9.32
C TYR A 399 -3.09 -1.81 10.34
N GLY A 400 -1.83 -1.58 10.66
CA GLY A 400 -1.39 -0.55 11.60
C GLY A 400 -1.48 -0.94 13.09
N PHE A 401 -2.03 -2.09 13.46
CA PHE A 401 -2.06 -2.52 14.87
C PHE A 401 -0.63 -2.71 15.41
N PRO A 402 -0.28 -2.25 16.63
CA PRO A 402 -1.14 -1.67 17.67
C PRO A 402 -1.18 -0.13 17.72
N THR A 403 -0.68 0.59 16.71
CA THR A 403 -0.46 2.04 16.77
C THR A 403 -1.72 2.86 17.07
N TRP A 404 -2.89 2.38 16.63
CA TRP A 404 -4.19 3.02 16.80
C TRP A 404 -5.07 2.36 17.88
N GLU A 405 -4.56 1.40 18.64
CA GLU A 405 -5.33 0.55 19.56
C GLU A 405 -6.19 1.38 20.55
N ARG A 406 -5.62 2.48 21.07
CA ARG A 406 -6.32 3.41 21.97
C ARG A 406 -7.50 4.11 21.31
N GLU A 407 -7.36 4.57 20.08
CA GLU A 407 -8.43 5.31 19.38
C GLU A 407 -9.64 4.41 19.12
N VAL A 408 -9.42 3.15 18.74
CA VAL A 408 -10.50 2.16 18.59
C VAL A 408 -11.11 1.80 19.94
N HIS A 409 -10.31 1.67 21.00
CA HIS A 409 -10.83 1.49 22.36
C HIS A 409 -11.81 2.62 22.71
N ASP A 410 -11.37 3.87 22.57
CA ASP A 410 -12.16 5.03 22.99
C ASP A 410 -13.45 5.17 22.15
N LEU A 411 -13.37 4.92 20.82
CA LEU A 411 -14.55 4.93 19.94
C LEU A 411 -15.59 3.87 20.31
N LEU A 412 -15.15 2.63 20.56
CA LEU A 412 -16.06 1.54 20.92
C LEU A 412 -16.60 1.70 22.35
N HIS A 413 -15.80 2.22 23.29
CA HIS A 413 -16.23 2.47 24.67
C HIS A 413 -17.40 3.46 24.71
N VAL A 414 -17.28 4.58 23.97
CA VAL A 414 -18.35 5.59 23.86
C VAL A 414 -19.67 4.99 23.36
N GLN A 415 -19.60 4.03 22.43
CA GLN A 415 -20.77 3.42 21.79
C GLN A 415 -21.15 2.05 22.40
N PHE A 416 -20.47 1.60 23.46
CA PHE A 416 -20.57 0.21 23.92
C PHE A 416 -22.00 -0.19 24.32
N SER A 417 -22.69 0.67 25.09
CA SER A 417 -24.07 0.40 25.52
C SER A 417 -25.02 0.26 24.33
N GLU A 418 -24.84 1.10 23.32
CA GLU A 418 -25.68 1.14 22.13
C GLU A 418 -25.41 -0.06 21.22
N LEU A 419 -24.14 -0.36 20.96
CA LEU A 419 -23.73 -1.53 20.19
C LEU A 419 -24.15 -2.85 20.85
N ALA A 420 -24.11 -2.91 22.18
CA ALA A 420 -24.62 -4.06 22.92
C ALA A 420 -26.16 -4.18 22.80
N SER A 421 -26.88 -3.06 22.74
CA SER A 421 -28.33 -3.07 22.49
C SER A 421 -28.67 -3.59 21.09
N ILE A 422 -27.97 -3.08 20.08
CA ILE A 422 -28.08 -3.50 18.68
C ILE A 422 -27.77 -5.00 18.55
N PHE A 423 -26.67 -5.47 19.13
CA PHE A 423 -26.34 -6.90 19.10
C PHE A 423 -27.50 -7.75 19.66
N ARG A 424 -28.05 -7.35 20.81
CA ARG A 424 -29.18 -8.07 21.43
C ARG A 424 -30.45 -8.07 20.60
N SER A 425 -30.74 -7.03 19.81
CA SER A 425 -31.95 -7.01 18.99
C SER A 425 -31.86 -8.01 17.83
N TYR A 426 -30.68 -8.20 17.26
CA TYR A 426 -30.48 -9.17 16.17
C TYR A 426 -30.42 -10.63 16.66
N CYS A 427 -29.94 -10.91 17.88
CA CYS A 427 -29.85 -12.27 18.43
C CYS A 427 -31.19 -12.91 18.85
N ARG A 428 -32.33 -12.21 18.74
CA ARG A 428 -33.62 -12.71 19.25
C ARG A 428 -34.32 -13.61 18.24
N SER A 429 -33.91 -14.87 18.16
CA SER A 429 -34.68 -15.90 17.45
C SER A 429 -35.70 -16.60 18.39
N VAL A 430 -36.89 -16.94 17.88
CA VAL A 430 -37.98 -17.55 18.67
C VAL A 430 -37.60 -18.92 19.21
N GLY A 431 -37.65 -19.08 20.54
CA GLY A 431 -37.50 -20.37 21.24
C GLY A 431 -36.40 -20.41 22.29
N GLU A 432 -35.55 -19.38 22.36
CA GLU A 432 -34.46 -19.31 23.34
C GLU A 432 -34.96 -18.84 24.72
N ARG A 433 -34.49 -19.50 25.78
CA ARG A 433 -34.84 -19.14 27.15
C ARG A 433 -34.09 -17.85 27.50
N ALA A 434 -34.64 -17.04 28.40
CA ALA A 434 -33.95 -15.86 28.95
C ALA A 434 -32.58 -16.16 29.63
N SER A 435 -32.21 -17.44 29.77
CA SER A 435 -30.93 -17.93 30.29
C SER A 435 -29.89 -18.30 29.23
N ASP A 436 -30.23 -18.32 27.95
CA ASP A 436 -29.32 -18.74 26.88
C ASP A 436 -28.37 -17.58 26.52
N ALA A 437 -27.13 -17.90 26.19
CA ALA A 437 -26.14 -16.90 25.81
C ALA A 437 -26.55 -16.29 24.47
N LEU A 438 -26.72 -14.97 24.42
CA LEU A 438 -27.06 -14.24 23.21
C LEU A 438 -25.95 -14.41 22.16
N VAL A 439 -26.29 -15.05 21.05
CA VAL A 439 -25.40 -15.30 19.92
C VAL A 439 -26.04 -14.79 18.63
N MET A 440 -25.23 -14.26 17.73
CA MET A 440 -25.66 -13.82 16.41
C MET A 440 -25.24 -14.85 15.36
N VAL A 441 -26.21 -15.49 14.71
CA VAL A 441 -25.93 -16.42 13.61
C VAL A 441 -25.65 -15.66 12.30
N MET A 442 -25.15 -16.37 11.29
CA MET A 442 -24.86 -15.77 9.98
C MET A 442 -26.09 -15.12 9.31
N GLU A 443 -27.29 -15.69 9.48
CA GLU A 443 -28.51 -15.09 8.91
C GLU A 443 -28.84 -13.74 9.57
N GLU A 444 -28.73 -13.64 10.89
CA GLU A 444 -28.94 -12.40 11.66
C GLU A 444 -27.84 -11.37 11.35
N PHE A 445 -26.61 -11.82 11.12
CA PHE A 445 -25.54 -10.94 10.65
C PHE A 445 -25.81 -10.42 9.23
N GLN A 446 -26.41 -11.24 8.35
CA GLN A 446 -26.83 -10.76 7.03
C GLN A 446 -27.92 -9.69 7.13
N ASP A 447 -28.88 -9.87 8.05
CA ASP A 447 -29.92 -8.89 8.33
C ASP A 447 -29.28 -7.57 8.76
N PHE A 448 -28.36 -7.62 9.74
CA PHE A 448 -27.58 -6.46 10.18
C PHE A 448 -26.83 -5.76 9.03
N VAL A 449 -26.18 -6.53 8.14
CA VAL A 449 -25.44 -5.99 6.98
C VAL A 449 -26.35 -5.26 6.01
N VAL A 450 -27.52 -5.82 5.71
CA VAL A 450 -28.49 -5.23 4.78
C VAL A 450 -29.13 -3.98 5.39
N ASP A 451 -29.60 -4.06 6.63
CA ASP A 451 -30.24 -2.94 7.33
C ASP A 451 -29.28 -1.76 7.47
N CYS A 452 -28.01 -2.02 7.79
CA CYS A 452 -26.99 -0.99 7.93
C CYS A 452 -26.36 -0.56 6.60
N MET A 453 -26.76 -1.15 5.47
CA MET A 453 -26.23 -0.82 4.13
C MET A 453 -24.70 -0.91 4.06
N LEU A 454 -24.14 -2.01 4.58
CA LEU A 454 -22.69 -2.14 4.71
C LEU A 454 -22.00 -2.55 3.40
N GLU A 455 -22.72 -3.11 2.43
CA GLU A 455 -22.14 -3.39 1.11
C GLU A 455 -21.84 -2.08 0.36
N THR A 456 -20.78 -2.07 -0.45
CA THR A 456 -20.38 -0.89 -1.24
C THR A 456 -20.04 -1.28 -2.66
N ASN A 457 -20.40 -0.42 -3.61
CA ASN A 457 -20.10 -0.58 -5.05
C ASN A 457 -19.33 0.64 -5.60
N SER A 458 -18.60 1.36 -4.75
CA SER A 458 -17.94 2.65 -5.08
C SER A 458 -16.49 2.45 -5.56
N GLY A 459 -16.31 1.77 -6.69
CA GLY A 459 -15.00 1.32 -7.16
C GLY A 459 -14.98 -0.20 -7.18
N GLU A 460 -14.13 -0.82 -6.36
CA GLU A 460 -14.17 -2.27 -6.13
C GLU A 460 -15.32 -2.64 -5.18
N PRO A 461 -16.17 -3.63 -5.53
CA PRO A 461 -17.31 -4.00 -4.71
C PRO A 461 -16.85 -4.71 -3.43
N TYR A 462 -17.39 -4.28 -2.28
CA TYR A 462 -17.24 -4.97 -1.01
C TYR A 462 -18.57 -5.61 -0.64
N THR A 463 -18.63 -6.93 -0.79
CA THR A 463 -19.89 -7.69 -0.76
C THR A 463 -20.10 -8.42 0.57
N PHE A 464 -21.30 -8.95 0.79
CA PHE A 464 -21.57 -9.83 1.93
C PHE A 464 -20.66 -11.06 1.96
N GLU A 465 -20.26 -11.61 0.80
CA GLU A 465 -19.30 -12.73 0.74
C GLU A 465 -17.92 -12.36 1.31
N ASP A 466 -17.50 -11.10 1.16
CA ASP A 466 -16.26 -10.62 1.75
C ASP A 466 -16.38 -10.41 3.26
N MET A 467 -17.55 -9.94 3.72
CA MET A 467 -17.84 -9.82 5.14
C MET A 467 -17.92 -11.18 5.84
N LYS A 468 -18.37 -12.26 5.17
CA LYS A 468 -18.34 -13.64 5.71
C LYS A 468 -16.93 -14.08 6.10
N LYS A 469 -15.90 -13.61 5.39
CA LYS A 469 -14.50 -13.87 5.73
C LYS A 469 -14.13 -13.19 7.04
N GLN A 470 -14.59 -11.95 7.26
CA GLN A 470 -14.35 -11.20 8.50
C GLN A 470 -15.12 -11.79 9.69
N PHE A 471 -16.37 -12.19 9.47
CA PHE A 471 -17.18 -12.97 10.42
C PHE A 471 -16.42 -14.22 10.88
N SER A 472 -15.95 -15.02 9.92
CA SER A 472 -15.24 -16.26 10.21
C SER A 472 -13.92 -16.04 10.95
N THR A 473 -13.20 -14.95 10.63
CA THR A 473 -11.97 -14.58 11.32
C THR A 473 -12.24 -14.14 12.75
N ALA A 474 -13.28 -13.33 12.99
CA ALA A 474 -13.66 -12.90 14.32
C ALA A 474 -14.15 -14.07 15.19
N ASN A 475 -14.92 -15.00 14.63
CA ASN A 475 -15.41 -16.18 15.35
C ASN A 475 -14.33 -17.22 15.70
N LYS A 476 -13.15 -17.13 15.05
CA LYS A 476 -11.94 -17.89 15.43
C LYS A 476 -11.08 -17.16 16.46
N SER A 477 -11.33 -15.87 16.67
CA SER A 477 -10.49 -15.04 17.49
C SER A 477 -10.59 -15.47 18.97
N GLY A 478 -9.45 -15.58 19.66
CA GLY A 478 -9.37 -16.11 21.03
C GLY A 478 -9.35 -17.64 21.13
N LYS A 479 -9.63 -18.37 20.05
CA LYS A 479 -9.58 -19.85 20.01
C LYS A 479 -8.20 -20.36 19.54
N GLY A 480 -7.48 -19.61 18.69
CA GLY A 480 -6.14 -20.00 18.19
C GLY A 480 -6.17 -21.18 17.21
N LEU A 481 -5.01 -21.57 16.64
CA LEU A 481 -4.91 -22.69 15.67
C LEU A 481 -5.34 -24.05 16.24
N ALA A 482 -5.29 -24.21 17.57
CA ALA A 482 -5.67 -25.41 18.30
C ALA A 482 -7.02 -25.28 19.03
N GLY A 483 -7.73 -24.17 18.85
CA GLY A 483 -9.02 -23.94 19.49
C GLY A 483 -10.18 -24.69 18.87
N PRO A 484 -11.35 -24.67 19.52
CA PRO A 484 -12.57 -25.18 18.92
C PRO A 484 -12.82 -24.50 17.58
N ALA A 485 -13.36 -25.26 16.63
CA ALA A 485 -13.72 -24.73 15.32
C ALA A 485 -14.70 -23.56 15.46
N ALA A 486 -14.71 -22.67 14.46
CA ALA A 486 -15.74 -21.66 14.31
C ALA A 486 -17.13 -22.33 14.46
N ASP A 487 -17.91 -21.88 15.44
CA ASP A 487 -19.26 -22.37 15.73
C ASP A 487 -20.33 -21.64 14.89
N ALA A 488 -19.87 -20.74 14.01
CA ALA A 488 -20.69 -19.92 13.12
C ALA A 488 -21.68 -19.00 13.86
N GLN A 489 -21.34 -18.64 15.10
CA GLN A 489 -22.15 -17.83 16.00
C GLN A 489 -21.27 -16.76 16.66
N LEU A 490 -21.62 -15.48 16.53
CA LEU A 490 -20.87 -14.41 17.20
C LEU A 490 -21.44 -14.14 18.58
N VAL A 491 -20.59 -14.06 19.59
CA VAL A 491 -20.91 -13.35 20.84
C VAL A 491 -20.54 -11.87 20.74
N LEU A 492 -20.95 -11.04 21.71
CA LEU A 492 -20.80 -9.58 21.66
C LEU A 492 -19.37 -9.10 21.30
N HIS A 493 -18.33 -9.65 21.92
CA HIS A 493 -16.95 -9.23 21.63
C HIS A 493 -16.49 -9.63 20.22
N GLU A 494 -16.98 -10.75 19.70
CA GLU A 494 -16.71 -11.18 18.32
C GLU A 494 -17.47 -10.30 17.32
N PHE A 495 -18.70 -9.88 17.64
CA PHE A 495 -19.44 -8.88 16.86
C PHE A 495 -18.67 -7.56 16.78
N LEU A 496 -18.15 -7.04 17.90
CA LEU A 496 -17.30 -5.84 17.88
C LEU A 496 -16.02 -6.05 17.05
N ASN A 497 -15.38 -7.22 17.13
CA ASN A 497 -14.25 -7.56 16.26
C ASN A 497 -14.64 -7.52 14.77
N VAL A 498 -15.81 -8.06 14.40
CA VAL A 498 -16.32 -7.99 13.02
C VAL A 498 -16.56 -6.55 12.60
N LEU A 499 -17.16 -5.71 13.44
CA LEU A 499 -17.40 -4.30 13.12
C LEU A 499 -16.10 -3.56 12.78
N VAL A 500 -15.06 -3.73 13.60
CA VAL A 500 -13.75 -3.09 13.34
C VAL A 500 -13.17 -3.58 12.02
N ARG A 501 -13.23 -4.90 11.76
CA ARG A 501 -12.70 -5.50 10.52
C ARG A 501 -13.46 -5.02 9.28
N VAL A 502 -14.79 -5.16 9.29
CA VAL A 502 -15.67 -4.76 8.19
C VAL A 502 -15.52 -3.28 7.90
N SER A 503 -15.40 -2.43 8.93
CA SER A 503 -15.21 -0.99 8.73
C SER A 503 -13.97 -0.66 7.89
N PHE A 504 -12.84 -1.30 8.19
CA PHE A 504 -11.59 -1.10 7.46
C PHE A 504 -11.69 -1.63 6.02
N TRP A 505 -12.11 -2.89 5.86
CA TRP A 505 -12.14 -3.53 4.54
C TRP A 505 -13.16 -2.90 3.59
N ARG A 506 -14.30 -2.44 4.10
CA ARG A 506 -15.33 -1.75 3.31
C ARG A 506 -14.82 -0.47 2.65
N LEU A 507 -13.97 0.28 3.35
CA LEU A 507 -13.42 1.55 2.86
C LEU A 507 -12.04 1.39 2.20
N ASN A 508 -11.48 0.18 2.24
CA ASN A 508 -10.20 -0.17 1.65
C ASN A 508 -10.27 -1.55 0.95
N PRO A 509 -11.18 -1.75 -0.03
CA PRO A 509 -11.43 -3.07 -0.61
C PRO A 509 -10.22 -3.69 -1.31
N GLU A 510 -9.36 -2.87 -1.91
CA GLU A 510 -8.13 -3.28 -2.62
C GLU A 510 -6.97 -3.67 -1.69
N PHE A 511 -7.13 -3.53 -0.37
CA PHE A 511 -6.04 -3.77 0.56
C PHE A 511 -5.54 -5.23 0.50
N GLY A 512 -4.25 -5.42 0.30
CA GLY A 512 -3.65 -6.75 0.19
C GLY A 512 -3.67 -7.36 -1.21
N GLU A 513 -4.22 -6.66 -2.21
CA GLU A 513 -4.04 -7.04 -3.60
C GLU A 513 -2.61 -6.76 -4.10
N LEU A 514 -2.09 -7.66 -4.95
CA LEU A 514 -0.74 -7.55 -5.54
C LEU A 514 -0.59 -6.31 -6.43
N THR A 515 -1.69 -5.79 -6.94
CA THR A 515 -1.79 -4.69 -7.91
C THR A 515 -2.02 -3.33 -7.26
N MET A 516 -2.16 -3.23 -5.93
CA MET A 516 -2.46 -1.97 -5.27
C MET A 516 -1.29 -0.97 -5.41
N GLU A 517 -1.50 0.10 -6.18
CA GLU A 517 -0.47 1.11 -6.48
C GLU A 517 -0.40 2.23 -5.42
N HIS A 518 -1.42 2.39 -4.57
CA HIS A 518 -1.58 3.55 -3.67
C HIS A 518 -1.87 3.15 -2.21
N GLN A 519 -0.92 2.48 -1.54
CA GLN A 519 -1.06 2.17 -0.11
C GLN A 519 -1.13 3.42 0.79
N ASP A 520 -0.61 4.56 0.35
CA ASP A 520 -0.62 5.82 1.11
C ASP A 520 -2.01 6.47 1.18
N SER A 521 -2.98 6.01 0.39
CA SER A 521 -4.38 6.47 0.44
C SER A 521 -5.29 5.61 1.32
N LEU A 522 -4.74 4.61 2.03
CA LEU A 522 -5.52 3.78 2.93
C LEU A 522 -6.11 4.62 4.06
N LEU A 523 -7.41 4.47 4.28
CA LEU A 523 -8.08 5.07 5.42
C LEU A 523 -7.76 4.27 6.69
N PRO A 524 -7.20 4.91 7.75
CA PRO A 524 -6.87 4.22 8.99
C PRO A 524 -8.09 3.55 9.64
N VAL A 525 -7.83 2.48 10.40
CA VAL A 525 -8.89 1.69 11.08
C VAL A 525 -9.82 2.55 11.94
N PRO A 526 -9.34 3.47 12.82
CA PRO A 526 -10.23 4.30 13.64
C PRO A 526 -11.18 5.18 12.81
N GLN A 527 -10.67 5.83 11.76
CA GLN A 527 -11.47 6.68 10.87
C GLN A 527 -12.49 5.85 10.08
N SER A 528 -12.11 4.64 9.70
CA SER A 528 -12.98 3.72 8.99
C SER A 528 -14.14 3.26 9.88
N LEU A 529 -13.82 2.92 11.13
CA LEU A 529 -14.79 2.54 12.16
C LEU A 529 -15.75 3.69 12.47
N GLU A 530 -15.23 4.90 12.73
CA GLU A 530 -16.04 6.07 13.03
C GLU A 530 -17.02 6.40 11.90
N LYS A 531 -16.57 6.38 10.65
CA LYS A 531 -17.44 6.62 9.48
C LYS A 531 -18.55 5.58 9.37
N MET A 532 -18.22 4.30 9.53
CA MET A 532 -19.22 3.23 9.47
C MET A 532 -20.21 3.31 10.65
N LEU A 533 -19.73 3.60 11.87
CA LEU A 533 -20.61 3.74 13.03
C LEU A 533 -21.60 4.89 12.84
N ASN A 534 -21.11 6.07 12.49
CA ASN A 534 -21.93 7.29 12.40
C ASN A 534 -22.80 7.34 11.15
N GLY A 535 -22.33 6.81 10.02
CA GLY A 535 -23.04 6.87 8.74
C GLY A 535 -23.96 5.68 8.46
N ASN A 536 -23.72 4.53 9.10
CA ASN A 536 -24.37 3.28 8.73
C ASN A 536 -24.98 2.54 9.93
N VAL A 537 -24.19 2.22 10.96
CA VAL A 537 -24.64 1.32 12.03
C VAL A 537 -25.58 2.01 13.01
N LEU A 538 -25.16 3.11 13.63
CA LEU A 538 -25.97 3.79 14.63
C LEU A 538 -27.29 4.35 14.08
N PRO A 539 -27.37 4.89 12.84
CA PRO A 539 -28.63 5.38 12.31
C PRO A 539 -29.63 4.27 11.94
N ASN A 540 -29.17 3.12 11.43
CA ASN A 540 -30.04 2.19 10.72
C ASN A 540 -30.25 0.84 11.43
N ALA A 541 -29.36 0.43 12.33
CA ALA A 541 -29.45 -0.87 12.99
C ALA A 541 -30.73 -1.00 13.85
N HIS A 542 -31.27 -2.21 13.93
CA HIS A 542 -32.41 -2.50 14.80
C HIS A 542 -32.11 -2.19 16.27
N ARG A 543 -33.19 -1.82 16.97
CA ARG A 543 -33.27 -1.67 18.42
C ARG A 543 -34.49 -2.44 18.91
N ASP A 544 -34.56 -2.69 20.21
CA ASP A 544 -35.79 -3.16 20.83
C ASP A 544 -36.82 -2.02 20.84
N ASP A 545 -37.63 -1.94 19.78
CA ASP A 545 -38.54 -0.84 19.47
C ASP A 545 -40.01 -1.26 19.57
N ALA A 546 -40.33 -2.41 20.18
CA ALA A 546 -41.68 -2.97 20.12
C ALA A 546 -42.77 -2.00 20.61
N VAL A 547 -42.49 -1.24 21.69
CA VAL A 547 -43.36 -0.20 22.22
C VAL A 547 -43.41 1.01 21.28
N GLU A 548 -42.25 1.51 20.87
CA GLU A 548 -42.13 2.66 19.97
C GLU A 548 -42.87 2.41 18.65
N PHE A 549 -42.77 1.21 18.06
CA PHE A 549 -43.47 0.83 16.84
C PHE A 549 -45.00 0.95 16.98
N ARG A 550 -45.56 0.57 18.14
CA ARG A 550 -47.00 0.70 18.38
C ARG A 550 -47.43 2.16 18.56
N GLU A 551 -46.61 2.96 19.22
CA GLU A 551 -46.89 4.37 19.50
C GLU A 551 -46.66 5.28 18.29
N THR A 552 -45.81 4.87 17.36
CA THR A 552 -45.41 5.66 16.19
C THR A 552 -46.01 5.09 14.90
N VAL A 553 -45.53 3.93 14.46
CA VAL A 553 -45.91 3.34 13.16
C VAL A 553 -47.36 2.88 13.14
N MET A 554 -47.82 2.13 14.14
CA MET A 554 -49.22 1.65 14.18
C MET A 554 -50.24 2.75 14.47
N ALA A 555 -49.80 3.88 15.01
CA ALA A 555 -50.64 5.05 15.25
C ALA A 555 -50.70 6.02 14.05
N ASP A 556 -49.87 5.79 13.03
CA ASP A 556 -49.81 6.63 11.84
C ASP A 556 -51.09 6.51 11.00
N ALA A 557 -51.62 7.66 10.56
CA ALA A 557 -52.90 7.71 9.85
C ALA A 557 -52.84 7.04 8.46
N ALA A 558 -51.71 7.11 7.75
CA ALA A 558 -51.55 6.45 6.47
C ALA A 558 -51.45 4.92 6.65
N VAL A 559 -50.72 4.47 7.67
CA VAL A 559 -50.65 3.04 8.03
C VAL A 559 -52.02 2.47 8.39
N LEU A 560 -52.78 3.17 9.24
CA LEU A 560 -54.14 2.78 9.59
C LEU A 560 -55.04 2.75 8.35
N GLY A 561 -54.92 3.73 7.45
CA GLY A 561 -55.66 3.76 6.19
C GLY A 561 -55.40 2.54 5.29
N VAL A 562 -54.13 2.12 5.16
CA VAL A 562 -53.73 0.93 4.41
C VAL A 562 -54.30 -0.35 5.03
N LEU A 563 -54.20 -0.49 6.35
CA LEU A 563 -54.70 -1.66 7.08
C LEU A 563 -56.23 -1.75 6.98
N ASP A 564 -56.94 -0.65 7.15
CA ASP A 564 -58.40 -0.59 7.04
C ASP A 564 -58.89 -0.91 5.62
N ALA A 565 -58.24 -0.35 4.59
CA ALA A 565 -58.59 -0.60 3.19
C ALA A 565 -58.41 -2.08 2.79
N ASN A 566 -57.45 -2.77 3.39
CA ASN A 566 -57.15 -4.18 3.10
C ASN A 566 -57.76 -5.16 4.12
N ARG A 567 -58.44 -4.67 5.17
CA ARG A 567 -58.88 -5.48 6.31
C ARG A 567 -59.76 -6.66 5.89
N GLU A 568 -60.73 -6.45 5.01
CA GLU A 568 -61.62 -7.52 4.54
C GLU A 568 -60.86 -8.60 3.75
N ARG A 569 -59.88 -8.19 2.93
CA ARG A 569 -59.05 -9.13 2.15
C ARG A 569 -58.13 -9.94 3.05
N LEU A 570 -57.53 -9.27 4.04
CA LEU A 570 -56.68 -9.90 5.05
C LEU A 570 -57.48 -10.84 5.95
N GLN A 571 -58.70 -10.49 6.35
CA GLN A 571 -59.57 -11.39 7.11
C GLN A 571 -59.91 -12.64 6.30
N ALA A 572 -60.33 -12.47 5.04
CA ALA A 572 -60.64 -13.59 4.15
C ALA A 572 -59.41 -14.47 3.83
N TRP A 573 -58.21 -13.91 3.91
CA TRP A 573 -56.96 -14.64 3.84
C TRP A 573 -56.66 -15.38 5.15
N TYR A 574 -56.80 -14.71 6.30
CA TYR A 574 -56.58 -15.27 7.64
C TYR A 574 -57.47 -16.48 7.91
N ASP A 575 -58.74 -16.43 7.50
CA ASP A 575 -59.71 -17.54 7.64
C ASP A 575 -59.32 -18.80 6.84
N LYS A 576 -58.40 -18.67 5.87
CA LYS A 576 -57.87 -19.80 5.08
C LYS A 576 -56.57 -20.37 5.65
N VAL A 577 -55.93 -19.66 6.57
CA VAL A 577 -54.71 -20.14 7.23
C VAL A 577 -55.09 -21.30 8.15
N PRO A 578 -54.31 -22.39 8.21
CA PRO A 578 -54.56 -23.47 9.16
C PRO A 578 -54.38 -22.93 10.58
N LEU A 579 -55.48 -22.67 11.29
CA LEU A 579 -55.46 -22.16 12.67
C LEU A 579 -55.25 -23.31 13.68
N ASP A 580 -54.71 -22.98 14.84
CA ASP A 580 -54.63 -23.89 15.98
C ASP A 580 -56.02 -24.17 16.61
N GLU A 581 -56.07 -25.02 17.64
CA GLU A 581 -57.32 -25.35 18.35
C GLU A 581 -58.00 -24.13 19.00
N MET A 582 -57.28 -23.02 19.15
CA MET A 582 -57.75 -21.75 19.70
C MET A 582 -58.14 -20.73 18.62
N GLY A 583 -58.07 -21.08 17.33
CA GLY A 583 -58.36 -20.17 16.23
C GLY A 583 -57.27 -19.12 15.99
N LYS A 584 -56.04 -19.39 16.43
CA LYS A 584 -54.88 -18.51 16.27
C LYS A 584 -53.85 -19.09 15.30
N VAL A 585 -53.02 -18.23 14.71
CA VAL A 585 -51.90 -18.67 13.88
C VAL A 585 -50.70 -18.91 14.78
N GLY A 586 -50.00 -20.04 14.63
CA GLY A 586 -48.73 -20.31 15.32
C GLY A 586 -47.49 -19.89 14.51
N THR A 587 -46.37 -19.62 15.18
CA THR A 587 -45.14 -19.13 14.51
C THR A 587 -44.64 -20.07 13.40
N ALA A 588 -44.70 -21.39 13.58
CA ALA A 588 -44.27 -22.35 12.57
C ALA A 588 -45.13 -22.28 11.30
N GLN A 589 -46.45 -22.09 11.45
CA GLN A 589 -47.39 -21.93 10.34
C GLN A 589 -47.12 -20.61 9.60
N TRP A 590 -46.88 -19.53 10.34
CA TRP A 590 -46.50 -18.23 9.79
C TRP A 590 -45.25 -18.32 8.90
N VAL A 591 -44.16 -18.87 9.44
CA VAL A 591 -42.90 -19.02 8.70
C VAL A 591 -43.09 -19.93 7.48
N GLN A 592 -43.77 -21.06 7.63
CA GLN A 592 -44.01 -21.99 6.51
C GLN A 592 -44.85 -21.33 5.40
N MET A 593 -45.81 -20.49 5.77
CA MET A 593 -46.61 -19.74 4.82
C MET A 593 -45.77 -18.72 4.06
N LEU A 594 -44.95 -17.92 4.76
CA LEU A 594 -44.04 -16.97 4.13
C LEU A 594 -43.06 -17.67 3.17
N LYS A 595 -42.56 -18.86 3.53
CA LYS A 595 -41.76 -19.71 2.63
C LYS A 595 -42.54 -20.12 1.38
N SER A 596 -43.78 -20.57 1.54
CA SER A 596 -44.62 -21.02 0.42
C SER A 596 -44.97 -19.90 -0.57
N LEU A 597 -45.05 -18.67 -0.09
CA LEU A 597 -45.29 -17.48 -0.90
C LEU A 597 -44.00 -16.87 -1.48
N ASN A 598 -42.85 -17.46 -1.18
CA ASN A 598 -41.53 -16.96 -1.60
C ASN A 598 -41.30 -15.48 -1.20
N VAL A 599 -41.71 -15.11 0.01
CA VAL A 599 -41.55 -13.73 0.51
C VAL A 599 -40.38 -13.56 1.49
N LEU A 600 -39.80 -14.68 1.95
CA LEU A 600 -38.55 -14.70 2.73
C LEU A 600 -37.33 -14.73 1.80
N GLY A 601 -36.23 -14.12 2.25
CA GLY A 601 -34.97 -14.07 1.53
C GLY A 601 -34.54 -12.64 1.20
N THR A 602 -33.46 -12.53 0.43
CA THR A 602 -32.98 -11.26 -0.12
C THR A 602 -33.45 -11.13 -1.57
N PHE A 603 -34.00 -9.97 -1.89
CA PHE A 603 -34.42 -9.60 -3.23
C PHE A 603 -33.61 -8.40 -3.68
N THR A 604 -33.19 -8.43 -4.94
CA THR A 604 -32.38 -7.40 -5.57
C THR A 604 -33.13 -6.90 -6.79
N CYS A 605 -33.33 -5.59 -6.88
CA CYS A 605 -34.09 -4.97 -7.95
C CYS A 605 -33.34 -3.78 -8.54
N LEU A 606 -33.47 -3.57 -9.85
CA LEU A 606 -32.92 -2.40 -10.54
C LEU A 606 -33.98 -1.32 -10.66
N GLN A 607 -33.57 -0.08 -10.46
CA GLN A 607 -34.44 1.08 -10.60
C GLN A 607 -35.01 1.20 -12.01
N GLY A 608 -36.33 1.34 -12.12
CA GLY A 608 -36.99 1.68 -13.39
C GLY A 608 -36.95 3.18 -13.68
N SER A 609 -37.03 3.56 -14.96
CA SER A 609 -37.24 4.95 -15.37
C SER A 609 -38.19 5.00 -16.56
N ASP A 610 -39.03 6.03 -16.60
CA ASP A 610 -39.79 6.40 -17.80
C ASP A 610 -38.93 7.14 -18.83
N VAL A 611 -37.69 7.48 -18.45
CA VAL A 611 -36.76 8.23 -19.29
C VAL A 611 -35.86 7.28 -20.08
N VAL A 612 -35.84 7.45 -21.41
CA VAL A 612 -35.05 6.60 -22.30
C VAL A 612 -33.55 6.86 -22.14
N GLY A 613 -32.80 5.79 -21.90
CA GLY A 613 -31.35 5.87 -21.70
C GLY A 613 -30.94 6.56 -20.39
N ASP A 614 -31.82 6.58 -19.39
CA ASP A 614 -31.50 7.17 -18.09
C ASP A 614 -30.42 6.35 -17.36
N ASP A 615 -29.23 6.94 -17.22
CA ASP A 615 -28.07 6.32 -16.58
C ASP A 615 -28.32 5.94 -15.10
N ARG A 616 -29.40 6.48 -14.48
CA ARG A 616 -29.80 6.13 -13.10
C ARG A 616 -30.49 4.77 -12.98
N THR A 617 -31.00 4.20 -14.08
CA THR A 617 -31.69 2.88 -14.11
C THR A 617 -30.81 1.68 -13.73
N GLY A 618 -29.50 1.90 -13.55
CA GLY A 618 -28.56 0.92 -13.01
C GLY A 618 -28.49 0.88 -11.48
N THR A 619 -29.23 1.72 -10.75
CA THR A 619 -29.22 1.72 -9.29
C THR A 619 -29.86 0.46 -8.75
N GLU A 620 -29.10 -0.31 -7.96
CA GLU A 620 -29.54 -1.55 -7.34
C GLU A 620 -30.11 -1.29 -5.95
N PHE A 621 -31.34 -1.73 -5.72
CA PHE A 621 -31.99 -1.74 -4.42
C PHE A 621 -32.07 -3.17 -3.89
N LYS A 622 -31.82 -3.34 -2.58
CA LYS A 622 -31.97 -4.61 -1.89
C LYS A 622 -33.02 -4.50 -0.80
N CYS A 623 -33.90 -5.49 -0.73
CA CYS A 623 -34.86 -5.65 0.37
C CYS A 623 -34.78 -7.08 0.90
N ARG A 624 -35.07 -7.30 2.18
CA ARG A 624 -34.86 -8.59 2.82
C ARG A 624 -35.81 -8.82 3.99
N LEU A 625 -36.43 -9.98 4.01
CA LEU A 625 -37.12 -10.50 5.19
C LEU A 625 -36.58 -11.89 5.51
N SER A 626 -35.86 -12.03 6.62
CA SER A 626 -35.33 -13.32 7.07
C SER A 626 -36.34 -14.10 7.89
N GLU A 627 -36.10 -15.40 8.07
CA GLU A 627 -36.88 -16.20 9.00
C GLU A 627 -36.74 -15.70 10.46
N PRO A 628 -35.54 -15.35 10.97
CA PRO A 628 -35.38 -14.69 12.26
C PRO A 628 -36.18 -13.39 12.40
N GLN A 629 -36.13 -12.48 11.42
CA GLN A 629 -36.91 -11.23 11.45
C GLN A 629 -38.42 -11.50 11.49
N ALA A 630 -38.92 -12.40 10.63
CA ALA A 630 -40.34 -12.76 10.59
C ALA A 630 -40.82 -13.38 11.91
N LYS A 631 -39.96 -14.16 12.57
CA LYS A 631 -40.21 -14.75 13.89
C LYS A 631 -40.21 -13.68 14.99
N LEU A 632 -39.28 -12.73 14.95
CA LEU A 632 -39.19 -11.63 15.90
C LEU A 632 -40.41 -10.70 15.79
N ALA A 633 -40.79 -10.32 14.56
CA ALA A 633 -42.00 -9.55 14.28
C ALA A 633 -43.26 -10.24 14.84
N PHE A 634 -43.33 -11.56 14.71
CA PHE A 634 -44.43 -12.37 15.24
C PHE A 634 -44.51 -12.32 16.77
N VAL A 635 -43.38 -12.51 17.48
CA VAL A 635 -43.36 -12.40 18.95
C VAL A 635 -43.69 -10.99 19.42
N ASN A 636 -43.10 -9.98 18.80
CA ASN A 636 -43.30 -8.59 19.19
C ASN A 636 -44.72 -8.09 18.93
N SER A 637 -45.54 -8.84 18.19
CA SER A 637 -46.94 -8.50 17.91
C SER A 637 -47.92 -9.03 18.95
N GLN A 638 -47.48 -9.87 19.90
CA GLN A 638 -48.33 -10.33 20.99
C GLN A 638 -48.67 -9.21 21.97
N LYS A 639 -49.96 -9.07 22.30
CA LYS A 639 -50.49 -8.06 23.22
C LYS A 639 -50.65 -8.60 24.64
N GLU A 640 -50.86 -9.91 24.82
CA GLU A 640 -50.87 -10.55 26.14
C GLU A 640 -49.52 -11.21 26.44
N SER A 641 -48.61 -10.49 27.09
CA SER A 641 -47.57 -11.17 27.87
C SER A 641 -48.25 -11.83 29.07
N VAL A 642 -48.36 -13.15 29.12
CA VAL A 642 -48.70 -13.82 30.39
C VAL A 642 -47.50 -13.65 31.31
N ALA A 643 -47.50 -12.56 32.09
CA ALA A 643 -46.53 -12.36 33.15
C ALA A 643 -46.65 -13.53 34.14
N GLY A 644 -45.73 -14.49 34.03
CA GLY A 644 -45.69 -15.70 34.86
C GLY A 644 -46.07 -17.01 34.18
N ALA A 645 -46.34 -17.05 32.86
CA ALA A 645 -46.43 -18.35 32.17
C ALA A 645 -45.04 -18.96 31.97
N ALA A 646 -44.93 -20.24 32.27
CA ALA A 646 -43.75 -21.03 31.96
C ALA A 646 -43.41 -20.94 30.46
N ALA A 647 -42.11 -21.05 30.15
CA ALA A 647 -41.49 -20.92 28.82
C ALA A 647 -41.91 -21.99 27.78
N SER A 648 -43.19 -22.35 27.72
CA SER A 648 -43.77 -23.38 26.85
C SER A 648 -45.18 -23.02 26.36
N VAL A 649 -45.58 -21.76 26.38
CA VAL A 649 -46.83 -21.34 25.71
C VAL A 649 -46.47 -21.09 24.25
N ASP A 650 -46.99 -21.92 23.36
CA ASP A 650 -46.90 -21.70 21.91
C ASP A 650 -47.33 -20.26 21.61
N VAL A 651 -46.40 -19.47 21.08
CA VAL A 651 -46.66 -18.10 20.66
C VAL A 651 -47.62 -18.19 19.49
N SER A 652 -48.85 -17.71 19.67
CA SER A 652 -49.86 -17.61 18.62
C SER A 652 -50.48 -16.22 18.58
N LEU A 653 -50.93 -15.80 17.40
CA LEU A 653 -51.52 -14.49 17.15
C LEU A 653 -52.99 -14.62 16.76
N ASP A 654 -53.83 -13.75 17.33
CA ASP A 654 -55.17 -13.48 16.78
C ASP A 654 -55.10 -12.57 15.54
N PHE A 655 -56.24 -12.23 14.95
CA PHE A 655 -56.27 -11.42 13.74
C PHE A 655 -55.71 -10.00 13.93
N ASP A 656 -56.02 -9.33 15.04
CA ASP A 656 -55.55 -7.95 15.26
C ASP A 656 -54.05 -7.92 15.63
N GLU A 657 -53.55 -8.96 16.31
CA GLU A 657 -52.12 -9.20 16.51
C GLU A 657 -51.41 -9.55 15.19
N MET A 658 -52.09 -10.29 14.30
CA MET A 658 -51.56 -10.63 12.98
C MET A 658 -51.41 -9.40 12.08
N LEU A 659 -52.33 -8.42 12.16
CA LEU A 659 -52.18 -7.15 11.44
C LEU A 659 -50.92 -6.40 11.86
N GLU A 660 -50.59 -6.38 13.16
CA GLU A 660 -49.33 -5.81 13.65
C GLU A 660 -48.12 -6.61 13.16
N CYS A 661 -48.20 -7.94 13.13
CA CYS A 661 -47.12 -8.79 12.60
C CYS A 661 -46.87 -8.55 11.11
N ILE A 662 -47.93 -8.39 10.32
CA ILE A 662 -47.85 -8.05 8.89
C ILE A 662 -47.21 -6.66 8.74
N ALA A 663 -47.62 -5.69 9.57
CA ALA A 663 -47.06 -4.35 9.53
C ALA A 663 -45.55 -4.34 9.82
N ARG A 664 -45.13 -5.02 10.90
CA ARG A 664 -43.72 -5.18 11.26
C ARG A 664 -42.91 -5.84 10.15
N CYS A 665 -43.37 -6.97 9.62
CA CYS A 665 -42.70 -7.65 8.52
C CYS A 665 -42.59 -6.78 7.26
N GLY A 666 -43.60 -5.95 6.96
CA GLY A 666 -43.52 -5.04 5.81
C GLY A 666 -42.47 -3.96 5.99
N VAL A 667 -42.49 -3.28 7.14
CA VAL A 667 -41.48 -2.26 7.47
C VAL A 667 -40.08 -2.86 7.49
N ASP A 668 -39.89 -4.04 8.09
CA ASP A 668 -38.58 -4.69 8.14
C ASP A 668 -38.12 -5.14 6.76
N LYS A 669 -39.02 -5.73 5.95
CA LYS A 669 -38.67 -6.21 4.61
C LYS A 669 -38.09 -5.11 3.72
N TYR A 670 -38.72 -3.93 3.75
CA TYR A 670 -38.40 -2.83 2.84
C TYR A 670 -37.54 -1.74 3.48
N ARG A 671 -37.08 -1.91 4.73
CA ARG A 671 -36.32 -0.93 5.51
C ARG A 671 -35.11 -0.33 4.80
N ALA A 672 -34.38 -1.16 4.05
CA ALA A 672 -33.18 -0.74 3.32
C ALA A 672 -33.49 0.12 2.08
N VAL A 673 -34.75 0.25 1.68
CA VAL A 673 -35.17 1.10 0.55
C VAL A 673 -35.80 2.37 1.11
N GLN A 674 -34.97 3.40 1.32
CA GLN A 674 -35.39 4.65 1.99
C GLN A 674 -36.51 5.42 1.29
N ASP A 675 -36.73 5.17 0.00
CA ASP A 675 -37.81 5.77 -0.80
C ASP A 675 -39.20 5.20 -0.47
N ILE A 676 -39.28 4.06 0.24
CA ILE A 676 -40.55 3.42 0.60
C ILE A 676 -41.00 3.90 1.98
N SER A 677 -42.15 4.58 2.05
CA SER A 677 -42.73 4.99 3.33
C SER A 677 -43.22 3.78 4.14
N PRO A 678 -43.39 3.88 5.49
CA PRO A 678 -43.93 2.77 6.28
C PRO A 678 -45.29 2.27 5.77
N ALA A 679 -46.18 3.17 5.32
CA ALA A 679 -47.47 2.78 4.78
C ALA A 679 -47.33 1.99 3.47
N ASP A 680 -46.47 2.45 2.55
CA ASP A 680 -46.22 1.78 1.27
C ASP A 680 -45.50 0.44 1.46
N ALA A 681 -44.60 0.33 2.45
CA ALA A 681 -43.92 -0.91 2.81
C ALA A 681 -44.92 -1.96 3.32
N ILE A 682 -45.87 -1.54 4.15
CA ILE A 682 -46.94 -2.40 4.67
C ILE A 682 -47.89 -2.81 3.55
N GLU A 683 -48.32 -1.89 2.69
CA GLU A 683 -49.15 -2.21 1.53
C GLU A 683 -48.44 -3.16 0.56
N GLY A 684 -47.16 -2.90 0.28
CA GLY A 684 -46.32 -3.76 -0.54
C GLY A 684 -46.22 -5.18 0.02
N PHE A 685 -46.04 -5.32 1.33
CA PHE A 685 -46.00 -6.64 1.98
C PHE A 685 -47.36 -7.34 1.99
N ILE A 686 -48.46 -6.61 2.20
CA ILE A 686 -49.82 -7.14 2.02
C ILE A 686 -50.01 -7.66 0.59
N ASN A 687 -49.57 -6.91 -0.42
CA ASN A 687 -49.63 -7.34 -1.82
C ASN A 687 -48.79 -8.60 -2.08
N ASN A 688 -47.63 -8.74 -1.42
CA ASN A 688 -46.87 -10.00 -1.48
C ASN A 688 -47.63 -11.17 -0.85
N LEU A 689 -48.22 -10.97 0.34
CA LEU A 689 -48.97 -12.01 1.05
C LEU A 689 -50.19 -12.50 0.27
N LEU A 690 -50.86 -11.58 -0.42
CA LEU A 690 -52.05 -11.87 -1.24
C LEU A 690 -51.70 -12.35 -2.65
N GLY A 691 -50.40 -12.40 -3.02
CA GLY A 691 -49.94 -12.80 -4.35
C GLY A 691 -50.31 -11.81 -5.46
N LEU A 692 -50.49 -10.53 -5.12
CA LEU A 692 -50.87 -9.46 -6.05
C LEU A 692 -49.65 -8.79 -6.71
N LYS A 693 -48.54 -8.68 -5.97
CA LYS A 693 -47.26 -8.17 -6.46
C LYS A 693 -46.11 -8.99 -5.88
N SER A 694 -45.06 -9.15 -6.64
CA SER A 694 -43.74 -9.61 -6.19
C SER A 694 -43.02 -8.53 -5.37
N ALA A 695 -41.93 -8.89 -4.68
CA ALA A 695 -41.12 -7.91 -3.95
C ALA A 695 -40.46 -6.90 -4.91
N ASP A 696 -40.03 -7.37 -6.08
CA ASP A 696 -39.39 -6.54 -7.11
C ASP A 696 -40.36 -5.48 -7.65
N GLU A 697 -41.61 -5.86 -7.95
CA GLU A 697 -42.63 -4.91 -8.41
C GLU A 697 -42.91 -3.82 -7.37
N VAL A 698 -42.92 -4.16 -6.08
CA VAL A 698 -43.09 -3.16 -5.00
C VAL A 698 -41.94 -2.16 -4.98
N VAL A 699 -40.70 -2.64 -5.08
CA VAL A 699 -39.51 -1.78 -5.09
C VAL A 699 -39.46 -0.93 -6.36
N ILE A 700 -39.76 -1.51 -7.53
CA ILE A 700 -39.82 -0.78 -8.80
C ILE A 700 -40.83 0.34 -8.71
N ASP A 701 -42.07 0.04 -8.30
CA ASP A 701 -43.14 1.05 -8.26
C ASP A 701 -42.78 2.23 -7.36
N ALA A 702 -42.14 1.97 -6.22
CA ALA A 702 -41.77 3.01 -5.27
C ALA A 702 -40.51 3.80 -5.66
N THR A 703 -39.56 3.16 -6.35
CA THR A 703 -38.27 3.79 -6.73
C THR A 703 -38.25 4.29 -8.17
N ARG A 704 -39.31 4.06 -8.94
CA ARG A 704 -39.37 4.41 -10.36
C ARG A 704 -39.17 5.90 -10.55
N ILE A 705 -38.29 6.25 -11.46
CA ILE A 705 -38.14 7.62 -11.92
C ILE A 705 -39.27 7.91 -12.89
N VAL A 706 -40.26 8.66 -12.41
CA VAL A 706 -41.40 9.13 -13.20
C VAL A 706 -41.09 10.51 -13.76
N PHE A 707 -41.43 10.73 -15.03
CA PHE A 707 -41.37 12.05 -15.65
C PHE A 707 -42.74 12.40 -16.23
N ASP A 708 -43.34 13.47 -15.73
CA ASP A 708 -44.63 13.94 -16.24
C ASP A 708 -44.45 14.44 -17.68
N ARG A 709 -45.26 13.91 -18.58
CA ARG A 709 -45.32 14.44 -19.94
C ARG A 709 -45.86 15.85 -19.93
N ALA A 710 -45.30 16.68 -20.81
CA ALA A 710 -45.77 18.04 -20.97
C ALA A 710 -47.24 18.04 -21.43
N THR A 711 -48.05 18.93 -20.84
CA THR A 711 -49.40 19.20 -21.33
C THR A 711 -49.26 20.13 -22.54
N LEU A 712 -49.45 19.57 -23.74
CA LEU A 712 -49.25 20.27 -25.01
C LEU A 712 -50.59 20.83 -25.52
N ASP A 713 -51.05 21.91 -24.89
CA ASP A 713 -52.29 22.61 -25.25
C ASP A 713 -52.00 23.87 -26.07
N ASP A 714 -53.03 24.45 -26.72
CA ASP A 714 -52.99 25.73 -27.47
C ASP A 714 -52.18 25.81 -28.79
N ALA A 715 -51.81 24.67 -29.38
CA ALA A 715 -51.15 24.62 -30.69
C ALA A 715 -52.12 24.54 -31.90
N ASP A 716 -51.61 24.89 -33.09
CA ASP A 716 -52.34 24.76 -34.35
C ASP A 716 -52.75 23.30 -34.61
N ALA A 717 -54.00 23.09 -35.06
CA ALA A 717 -54.57 21.76 -35.25
C ALA A 717 -53.80 20.91 -36.29
N GLU A 718 -53.21 21.54 -37.32
CA GLU A 718 -52.38 20.83 -38.29
C GLU A 718 -51.05 20.38 -37.66
N TRP A 719 -50.43 21.21 -36.81
CA TRP A 719 -49.21 20.84 -36.09
C TRP A 719 -49.48 19.68 -35.12
N MET A 720 -50.57 19.75 -34.34
CA MET A 720 -50.95 18.68 -33.41
C MET A 720 -51.18 17.35 -34.12
N ALA A 721 -51.78 17.37 -35.32
CA ALA A 721 -51.97 16.17 -36.12
C ALA A 721 -50.64 15.55 -36.57
N VAL A 722 -49.63 16.37 -36.90
CA VAL A 722 -48.27 15.89 -37.24
C VAL A 722 -47.53 15.38 -36.01
N TRP A 723 -47.47 16.16 -34.93
CA TRP A 723 -46.77 15.80 -33.70
C TRP A 723 -47.25 14.48 -33.10
N SER A 724 -48.57 14.26 -33.08
CA SER A 724 -49.18 13.02 -32.58
C SER A 724 -48.76 11.74 -33.33
N ARG A 725 -48.20 11.88 -34.54
CA ARG A 725 -47.71 10.80 -35.39
C ARG A 725 -46.19 10.67 -35.40
N MET A 726 -45.46 11.57 -34.73
CA MET A 726 -44.01 11.49 -34.65
C MET A 726 -43.59 10.40 -33.66
N GLU A 727 -42.78 9.46 -34.14
CA GLU A 727 -42.16 8.41 -33.31
C GLU A 727 -40.77 8.86 -32.88
N ILE A 728 -40.72 9.64 -31.80
CA ILE A 728 -39.48 10.20 -31.23
C ILE A 728 -39.22 9.75 -29.80
N GLN A 729 -40.05 8.82 -29.31
CA GLN A 729 -40.01 8.36 -27.92
C GLN A 729 -38.82 7.44 -27.63
N ASP A 730 -38.12 6.93 -28.64
CA ASP A 730 -36.91 6.10 -28.52
C ASP A 730 -35.62 6.92 -28.42
N ILE A 731 -35.71 8.25 -28.53
CA ILE A 731 -34.56 9.14 -28.49
C ILE A 731 -34.10 9.34 -27.04
N TYR A 732 -32.77 9.34 -26.85
CA TYR A 732 -32.12 9.54 -25.56
C TYR A 732 -32.72 10.72 -24.79
N MET A 733 -33.04 10.49 -23.52
CA MET A 733 -33.66 11.41 -22.58
C MET A 733 -35.13 11.78 -22.87
N TRP A 734 -35.84 11.10 -23.76
CA TRP A 734 -37.30 11.25 -23.83
C TRP A 734 -37.95 10.83 -22.50
N PRO A 735 -38.96 11.55 -21.94
CA PRO A 735 -39.63 12.75 -22.45
C PRO A 735 -39.08 14.10 -21.91
N THR A 736 -37.87 14.15 -21.35
CA THR A 736 -37.36 15.34 -20.63
C THR A 736 -37.33 16.62 -21.45
N TRP A 737 -37.08 16.51 -22.76
CA TRP A 737 -37.02 17.63 -23.71
C TRP A 737 -38.28 17.79 -24.57
N GLU A 738 -39.32 16.99 -24.33
CA GLU A 738 -40.52 16.92 -25.18
C GLU A 738 -41.14 18.31 -25.42
N ALA A 739 -41.37 19.08 -24.36
CA ALA A 739 -41.96 20.42 -24.43
C ALA A 739 -41.11 21.40 -25.24
N GLU A 740 -39.80 21.39 -25.03
CA GLU A 740 -38.89 22.32 -25.68
C GLU A 740 -38.84 22.07 -27.20
N VAL A 741 -38.77 20.80 -27.61
CA VAL A 741 -38.79 20.43 -29.03
C VAL A 741 -40.16 20.71 -29.65
N PHE A 742 -41.24 20.46 -28.92
CA PHE A 742 -42.58 20.82 -29.37
C PHE A 742 -42.68 22.33 -29.69
N GLU A 743 -42.22 23.18 -28.78
CA GLU A 743 -42.25 24.64 -28.95
C GLU A 743 -41.32 25.13 -30.06
N ILE A 744 -40.10 24.57 -30.18
CA ILE A 744 -39.17 24.93 -31.26
C ILE A 744 -39.79 24.68 -32.63
N LEU A 745 -40.49 23.56 -32.79
CA LEU A 745 -41.08 23.16 -34.06
C LEU A 745 -42.45 23.80 -34.30
N ASN A 746 -43.17 24.26 -33.27
CA ASN A 746 -44.48 24.89 -33.39
C ASN A 746 -44.45 26.26 -34.11
N GLY A 747 -45.62 26.76 -34.49
CA GLY A 747 -45.81 28.13 -34.99
C GLY A 747 -45.22 28.36 -36.38
N ASP A 748 -44.36 29.37 -36.52
CA ASP A 748 -43.79 29.75 -37.81
C ASP A 748 -42.72 28.76 -38.29
N THR A 749 -42.02 28.06 -37.38
CA THR A 749 -41.05 27.02 -37.73
C THR A 749 -41.72 25.88 -38.49
N PHE A 750 -42.85 25.37 -37.99
CA PHE A 750 -43.64 24.33 -38.67
C PHE A 750 -44.05 24.77 -40.09
N LYS A 751 -44.52 26.01 -40.24
CA LYS A 751 -44.94 26.54 -41.54
C LYS A 751 -43.79 26.61 -42.55
N GLU A 752 -42.61 27.03 -42.10
CA GLU A 752 -41.41 27.08 -42.96
C GLU A 752 -40.88 25.68 -43.29
N LEU A 753 -40.78 24.78 -42.30
CA LEU A 753 -40.38 23.39 -42.54
C LEU A 753 -41.31 22.69 -43.53
N ARG A 754 -42.62 22.94 -43.45
CA ARG A 754 -43.59 22.43 -44.43
C ARG A 754 -43.32 22.96 -45.83
N LYS A 755 -43.00 24.25 -46.00
CA LYS A 755 -42.65 24.81 -47.32
C LYS A 755 -41.37 24.17 -47.87
N ILE A 756 -40.37 23.95 -47.02
CA ILE A 756 -39.13 23.28 -47.39
C ILE A 756 -39.43 21.85 -47.84
N PHE A 757 -40.17 21.08 -47.03
CA PHE A 757 -40.59 19.71 -47.38
C PHE A 757 -41.29 19.68 -48.73
N LEU A 758 -42.27 20.56 -48.95
CA LEU A 758 -42.99 20.68 -50.23
C LEU A 758 -42.10 21.08 -51.42
N ALA A 759 -40.97 21.77 -51.20
CA ALA A 759 -40.06 22.12 -52.29
C ALA A 759 -39.30 20.89 -52.80
N TYR A 760 -38.96 19.96 -51.91
CA TYR A 760 -38.23 18.73 -52.23
C TYR A 760 -39.16 17.60 -52.72
N THR A 761 -40.41 17.52 -52.25
CA THR A 761 -41.37 16.47 -52.69
C THR A 761 -42.15 16.81 -53.97
N ARG A 762 -41.90 17.97 -54.59
CA ARG A 762 -42.62 18.44 -55.80
C ARG A 762 -42.19 17.76 -57.09
N SER A 763 -41.34 16.73 -57.04
CA SER A 763 -40.93 15.99 -58.24
C SER A 763 -42.07 15.12 -58.83
N ILE A 764 -43.17 14.92 -58.09
CA ILE A 764 -44.35 14.19 -58.56
C ILE A 764 -45.29 15.15 -59.33
N SER A 765 -45.51 14.83 -60.60
CA SER A 765 -46.34 15.57 -61.56
C SER A 765 -47.68 16.07 -60.99
N GLU A 766 -48.08 17.28 -61.40
CA GLU A 766 -49.25 18.07 -60.98
C GLU A 766 -50.65 17.39 -61.04
N ASP A 767 -50.76 16.09 -61.33
CA ASP A 767 -52.03 15.41 -61.65
C ASP A 767 -52.59 14.42 -60.60
N SER A 768 -52.05 14.34 -59.38
CA SER A 768 -52.74 13.63 -58.28
C SER A 768 -52.82 14.46 -57.01
N ALA A 769 -53.94 15.16 -56.87
CA ALA A 769 -54.35 15.75 -55.62
C ALA A 769 -54.70 14.66 -54.59
N ALA A 770 -54.24 14.90 -53.36
CA ALA A 770 -54.94 14.64 -52.09
C ALA A 770 -54.47 13.50 -51.16
N ASP A 771 -53.62 12.55 -51.55
CA ASP A 771 -53.20 11.49 -50.62
C ASP A 771 -51.67 11.27 -50.66
N ALA A 772 -51.03 11.45 -49.49
CA ALA A 772 -49.62 11.19 -49.14
C ALA A 772 -48.56 12.04 -49.88
N LEU A 773 -48.22 13.20 -49.30
CA LEU A 773 -46.97 13.90 -49.59
C LEU A 773 -45.81 13.10 -48.97
N GLU A 774 -45.36 12.05 -49.65
CA GLU A 774 -44.20 11.26 -49.26
C GLU A 774 -42.93 11.89 -49.85
N MET A 775 -41.87 11.94 -49.04
CA MET A 775 -40.53 12.24 -49.53
C MET A 775 -39.83 10.92 -49.83
N SER A 776 -39.24 10.78 -51.00
CA SER A 776 -38.41 9.62 -51.34
C SER A 776 -37.01 9.73 -50.72
N MET A 777 -36.28 8.60 -50.64
CA MET A 777 -34.89 8.59 -50.14
C MET A 777 -33.96 9.45 -51.02
N ASP A 778 -34.21 9.52 -52.32
CA ASP A 778 -33.42 10.35 -53.25
C ASP A 778 -33.67 11.84 -53.02
N GLU A 779 -34.93 12.25 -52.80
CA GLU A 779 -35.27 13.64 -52.44
C GLU A 779 -34.71 14.02 -51.06
N PHE A 780 -34.69 13.08 -50.11
CA PHE A 780 -34.05 13.28 -48.80
C PHE A 780 -32.53 13.40 -48.92
N HIS A 781 -31.89 12.62 -49.80
CA HIS A 781 -30.46 12.75 -50.09
C HIS A 781 -30.13 14.14 -50.64
N ASP A 782 -30.90 14.62 -51.61
CA ASP A 782 -30.72 15.95 -52.19
C ASP A 782 -30.86 17.05 -51.14
N PHE A 783 -31.87 16.95 -50.26
CA PHE A 783 -32.02 17.85 -49.12
C PHE A 783 -30.80 17.83 -48.17
N VAL A 784 -30.30 16.64 -47.81
CA VAL A 784 -29.13 16.49 -46.93
C VAL A 784 -27.88 17.14 -47.53
N VAL A 785 -27.67 16.97 -48.84
CA VAL A 785 -26.53 17.55 -49.56
C VAL A 785 -26.67 19.06 -49.66
N ASP A 786 -27.83 19.57 -50.07
CA ASP A 786 -28.07 21.01 -50.27
C ASP A 786 -27.92 21.82 -48.97
N VAL A 787 -28.44 21.29 -47.87
CA VAL A 787 -28.38 21.94 -46.55
C VAL A 787 -27.06 21.64 -45.82
N GLY A 788 -26.26 20.71 -46.33
CA GLY A 788 -24.95 20.38 -45.78
C GLY A 788 -25.03 19.72 -44.40
N LEU A 789 -25.99 18.81 -44.20
CA LEU A 789 -26.24 18.17 -42.89
C LEU A 789 -25.17 17.14 -42.50
N GLU A 790 -24.36 16.66 -43.44
CA GLU A 790 -23.32 15.68 -43.14
C GLU A 790 -22.21 16.22 -42.24
N THR A 791 -21.81 15.42 -41.26
CA THR A 791 -20.61 15.70 -40.45
C THR A 791 -19.53 14.64 -40.70
N LYS A 792 -18.37 14.78 -40.04
CA LYS A 792 -17.32 13.74 -40.09
C LYS A 792 -17.76 12.42 -39.44
N LYS A 793 -18.68 12.47 -38.47
CA LYS A 793 -19.13 11.31 -37.69
C LYS A 793 -20.55 10.85 -38.01
N TYR A 794 -21.32 11.68 -38.72
CA TYR A 794 -22.71 11.43 -39.05
C TYR A 794 -22.91 11.65 -40.55
N LYS A 795 -22.77 10.55 -41.30
CA LYS A 795 -22.83 10.49 -42.77
C LYS A 795 -24.22 10.12 -43.25
N PHE A 796 -24.50 10.36 -44.54
CA PHE A 796 -25.79 10.02 -45.13
C PHE A 796 -26.19 8.57 -44.86
N ASP A 797 -25.25 7.62 -44.95
CA ASP A 797 -25.49 6.20 -44.64
C ASP A 797 -26.11 5.96 -43.24
N VAL A 798 -25.75 6.78 -42.26
CA VAL A 798 -26.32 6.72 -40.90
C VAL A 798 -27.69 7.39 -40.84
N MET A 799 -27.88 8.49 -41.56
CA MET A 799 -29.16 9.19 -41.67
C MET A 799 -30.21 8.36 -42.40
N CYS A 800 -29.82 7.54 -43.38
CA CYS A 800 -30.70 6.58 -44.06
C CYS A 800 -31.43 5.68 -43.06
N ASN A 801 -30.76 5.25 -42.00
CA ASN A 801 -31.39 4.41 -40.97
C ASN A 801 -32.47 5.18 -40.20
N GLN A 802 -32.27 6.48 -39.94
CA GLN A 802 -33.29 7.32 -39.30
C GLN A 802 -34.46 7.60 -40.23
N PHE A 803 -34.19 7.80 -41.52
CA PHE A 803 -35.24 7.93 -42.53
C PHE A 803 -36.10 6.67 -42.62
N ILE A 804 -35.47 5.49 -42.64
CA ILE A 804 -36.18 4.21 -42.66
C ILE A 804 -37.01 4.02 -41.40
N LYS A 805 -36.45 4.34 -40.22
CA LYS A 805 -37.17 4.26 -38.94
C LYS A 805 -38.39 5.18 -38.90
N ALA A 806 -38.24 6.43 -39.35
CA ALA A 806 -39.34 7.39 -39.36
C ALA A 806 -40.47 7.03 -40.35
N ASN A 807 -40.22 6.11 -41.28
CA ASN A 807 -41.18 5.64 -42.29
C ASN A 807 -41.71 4.22 -42.01
N ALA A 808 -41.20 3.54 -40.99
CA ALA A 808 -41.69 2.25 -40.52
C ALA A 808 -42.92 2.46 -39.63
#